data_AF-A0A7G2FCV8-F1
#
_entry.id   AF-A0A7G2FCV8-F1
#
_cell.length_a   1.000
_cell.length_b   1.000
_cell.length_c   1.000
_cell.angle_alpha   90.00
_cell.angle_beta   90.00
_cell.angle_gamma   90.00
#
_symmetry.space_group_name_H-M   'P 1'
#
loop_
_entity.id
_entity.type
_entity.pdbx_description
1 polymer ?
#
loop_
_entity_poly.entity_id
_entity_poly.type
_entity_poly.pdbx_seq_one_letter_code
_entity_poly.pdbx_strand_id
1 'polypeptide(L)'
;MNHHHYSLVIFHLILFLSLDFPTLSHRFSPPLQNLTLYGDAFFRDRTISLTQQQPCFPSVTTPPSKPSSSGIGRALYVYPIKFLEPSTNTTASFSCRFSFSIIASPSCPFGDGFAFLITSNADSFVFSNGFLGLPNPDDSFIAVEFDTRFDPVHGDINDNHVGIDVSSIFSVSSVDAISKGFDLKSGKEMMAWIEYSDVLKLIRVWVGYSRVKPTSPVLSTQIDLSGKVKEYMHVGFSASNAGIGSALHIVERWKFTTFGSHSDAIQEEEEEKDEECLVCSGEVSENPKEIHRKGFNFRVTVVGLKIPVWSLLPGLAAIVTLVAFIVFSLICGKKRISEEADSNSGLVRMPGRLSLAEIKSATSGFNENAIVGQGASATVYRGSIPSIGSVAVKRFDREHWPQCNRNPFTTEFTTMTGYLRHKNLVQFQGWCSEGTETALVFEYLPNGSLSEFLHKKPSSDPSEEIIVLSWKQRVNIILGVASALTYLHEECERQIIHRDVKTCNIMLDAEFNAKLGDFGLAEIYEHSALLAGRAATLPAGTMGYLAPEYVYTGVPSEKTDVYSFGVVVLEVCTGRRAVGDDGTVLVDLMWSHWETGKVLDGADIMLREEFDAEEMERVLMVGMVCAHPDSEKRPRVKDAVRIIRGEAPLPVLPARRPLLRIRPANEAEEMIVDGLGIEENEWVGQFRAEVANNLPPPKNVIPLLKSVGATKVKLYDADPQALRAFAGSGFELTVALGNEYLAQMSDPIKAQGWVKENVQAYLPNTKIVAIVVGNEVLTSNQSALTAALFPAMQSIHGALVDCGLNKQIFVTTAHSLAILDVSYPPSATSFRRDLLGSLTPILDFHVKTGSPILINAYPFFAYEENPKHVSLDFVLFQPNQGFTDPGSNFHYDNMLFAQVDAVYHALDAVGISYKKVPIVVSETGWPSNGDPQEVGATCDNARKYNGNLIKMMMSKKMRTPIRPECDLTIFVFALFNENMKPGPTSERNYGLFNPDGTPVYSLGIKTSSTHSSGSGSSNSTGGSSSGGGGNTGGSSSGGGIYQPVTGNPSPDYMSISSAGGKGRFVECVLFFFLLCIIKLRL
;
A
#
# COMPACT_ATOMS: atom_id res chain seq x y z
N MET A 1 34.76 6.47 63.23
CA MET A 1 36.20 6.75 63.41
C MET A 1 36.99 5.71 62.64
N ASN A 2 38.19 6.09 62.19
CA ASN A 2 39.15 5.24 61.44
C ASN A 2 39.78 4.17 62.39
N HIS A 3 40.67 3.24 62.01
CA HIS A 3 41.61 3.12 60.88
C HIS A 3 41.97 1.65 60.54
N HIS A 4 42.28 1.41 59.26
CA HIS A 4 43.32 0.52 58.68
C HIS A 4 43.35 -1.03 58.81
N HIS A 5 44.00 -1.60 57.77
CA HIS A 5 44.41 -2.99 57.51
C HIS A 5 43.26 -4.00 57.27
N TYR A 6 43.35 -4.94 56.31
CA TYR A 6 44.54 -5.60 55.72
C TYR A 6 44.53 -5.71 54.18
N SER A 7 45.74 -5.86 53.61
CA SER A 7 46.21 -6.77 52.53
C SER A 7 45.23 -7.20 51.40
N LEU A 8 45.53 -7.16 50.08
CA LEU A 8 46.78 -7.41 49.32
C LEU A 8 47.28 -8.87 49.47
N VAL A 9 47.71 -9.55 48.38
CA VAL A 9 47.97 -11.02 48.27
C VAL A 9 46.63 -11.77 48.04
N ILE A 10 46.32 -12.54 46.98
CA ILE A 10 47.02 -13.21 45.83
C ILE A 10 46.13 -12.95 44.57
N PHE A 11 46.56 -12.51 43.37
CA PHE A 11 47.48 -13.05 42.34
C PHE A 11 46.93 -14.28 41.55
N HIS A 12 47.22 -14.32 40.24
CA HIS A 12 46.94 -15.40 39.25
C HIS A 12 45.48 -15.73 38.85
N LEU A 13 45.35 -16.08 37.56
CA LEU A 13 44.14 -16.26 36.72
C LEU A 13 43.35 -14.94 36.50
N ILE A 14 43.07 -14.50 35.26
CA ILE A 14 43.29 -15.12 33.95
C ILE A 14 44.41 -14.41 33.17
N LEU A 15 45.48 -15.15 32.88
CA LEU A 15 46.20 -15.03 31.62
C LEU A 15 45.76 -16.22 30.75
N PHE A 16 46.00 -16.14 29.43
CA PHE A 16 45.72 -17.14 28.38
C PHE A 16 44.37 -17.09 27.66
N LEU A 17 44.48 -17.19 26.32
CA LEU A 17 43.50 -17.66 25.33
C LEU A 17 42.38 -16.69 24.88
N SER A 18 42.78 -15.51 24.43
CA SER A 18 42.27 -14.99 23.15
C SER A 18 43.26 -15.43 22.05
N LEU A 19 42.86 -16.37 21.19
CA LEU A 19 43.56 -16.74 19.96
C LEU A 19 42.70 -16.30 18.77
N ASP A 20 43.30 -15.62 17.81
CA ASP A 20 42.60 -15.14 16.61
C ASP A 20 42.13 -16.31 15.72
N PHE A 21 40.90 -16.17 15.21
CA PHE A 21 40.52 -16.70 13.91
C PHE A 21 39.74 -15.63 13.15
N PRO A 22 40.11 -15.32 11.88
CA PRO A 22 39.59 -14.16 11.18
C PRO A 22 38.16 -14.35 10.67
N THR A 23 37.34 -13.30 10.75
CA THR A 23 35.99 -13.29 10.20
C THR A 23 36.02 -13.20 8.67
N LEU A 24 35.40 -14.19 8.01
CA LEU A 24 35.35 -14.26 6.55
C LEU A 24 34.37 -13.20 5.99
N SER A 25 34.86 -12.30 5.13
CA SER A 25 34.10 -11.14 4.65
C SER A 25 32.81 -11.50 3.89
N HIS A 26 31.67 -10.90 4.25
CA HIS A 26 30.47 -10.84 3.41
C HIS A 26 30.18 -9.38 3.01
N ARG A 27 30.51 -8.98 1.78
CA ARG A 27 29.73 -9.17 0.53
C ARG A 27 28.47 -8.28 0.46
N PHE A 28 28.71 -6.99 0.20
CA PHE A 28 27.82 -5.95 -0.38
C PHE A 28 26.66 -6.45 -1.28
N SER A 29 25.55 -5.72 -1.38
CA SER A 29 24.45 -5.99 -2.33
C SER A 29 23.88 -4.68 -2.91
N PRO A 30 23.81 -4.48 -4.25
CA PRO A 30 23.37 -3.22 -4.86
C PRO A 30 21.83 -3.13 -5.07
N PRO A 31 21.26 -1.91 -5.27
CA PRO A 31 19.82 -1.70 -5.45
C PRO A 31 19.32 -2.03 -6.87
N LEU A 32 18.26 -2.84 -6.93
CA LEU A 32 17.66 -3.41 -8.15
C LEU A 32 16.69 -2.46 -8.92
N GLN A 33 16.83 -1.13 -8.80
CA GLN A 33 15.84 -0.17 -9.33
C GLN A 33 16.36 0.79 -10.42
N ASN A 34 17.65 0.71 -10.79
CA ASN A 34 18.25 1.64 -11.77
C ASN A 34 18.50 1.03 -13.16
N LEU A 35 18.17 -0.24 -13.41
CA LEU A 35 18.54 -0.98 -14.63
C LEU A 35 17.34 -1.38 -15.50
N THR A 36 17.43 -1.09 -16.80
CA THR A 36 16.60 -1.69 -17.85
C THR A 36 17.30 -2.95 -18.37
N LEU A 37 16.57 -4.06 -18.49
CA LEU A 37 17.05 -5.28 -19.13
C LEU A 37 16.49 -5.40 -20.55
N TYR A 38 17.28 -5.97 -21.47
CA TYR A 38 16.92 -6.14 -22.87
C TYR A 38 17.31 -7.54 -23.37
N GLY A 39 16.56 -8.06 -24.35
CA GLY A 39 16.82 -9.36 -24.97
C GLY A 39 16.67 -10.50 -23.96
N ASP A 40 17.60 -11.45 -23.98
CA ASP A 40 17.61 -12.63 -23.10
C ASP A 40 17.94 -12.33 -21.62
N ALA A 41 18.26 -11.08 -21.27
CA ALA A 41 18.77 -10.71 -19.95
C ALA A 41 17.70 -10.73 -18.84
N PHE A 42 18.04 -11.32 -17.70
CA PHE A 42 17.14 -11.47 -16.54
C PHE A 42 17.89 -11.38 -15.20
N PHE A 43 17.17 -11.03 -14.13
CA PHE A 43 17.73 -11.07 -12.78
C PHE A 43 17.65 -12.48 -12.18
N ARG A 44 18.74 -12.95 -11.59
CA ARG A 44 18.87 -14.27 -10.99
C ARG A 44 19.69 -14.21 -9.71
N ASP A 45 19.17 -14.69 -8.58
CA ASP A 45 19.96 -14.90 -7.36
C ASP A 45 20.74 -13.65 -6.86
N ARG A 46 20.16 -12.46 -7.05
CA ARG A 46 20.76 -11.11 -6.84
C ARG A 46 21.90 -10.71 -7.80
N THR A 47 22.07 -11.45 -8.89
CA THR A 47 22.96 -11.20 -10.02
C THR A 47 22.16 -10.86 -11.29
N ILE A 48 22.85 -10.37 -12.32
CA ILE A 48 22.32 -10.14 -13.66
C ILE A 48 22.83 -11.27 -14.56
N SER A 49 21.95 -12.07 -15.14
CA SER A 49 22.28 -12.99 -16.23
C SER A 49 21.97 -12.30 -17.55
N LEU A 50 22.94 -12.14 -18.44
CA LEU A 50 22.79 -11.41 -19.70
C LEU A 50 22.38 -12.31 -20.87
N THR A 51 22.71 -13.60 -20.81
CA THR A 51 22.28 -14.64 -21.75
C THR A 51 21.55 -15.77 -21.02
N GLN A 52 20.98 -16.70 -21.77
CA GLN A 52 20.40 -17.96 -21.28
C GLN A 52 21.15 -19.16 -21.84
N GLN A 53 21.22 -20.26 -21.09
CA GLN A 53 21.79 -21.52 -21.59
C GLN A 53 20.78 -22.24 -22.48
N GLN A 54 21.16 -22.56 -23.72
CA GLN A 54 20.34 -23.30 -24.67
C GLN A 54 20.96 -24.69 -24.97
N PRO A 55 20.15 -25.74 -25.14
CA PRO A 55 20.63 -27.07 -25.47
C PRO A 55 21.02 -27.17 -26.95
N CYS A 56 22.32 -27.30 -27.24
CA CYS A 56 22.84 -27.48 -28.59
C CYS A 56 22.48 -28.89 -29.14
N PHE A 57 21.33 -29.00 -29.82
CA PHE A 57 20.95 -30.21 -30.54
C PHE A 57 21.79 -30.35 -31.82
N PRO A 58 22.51 -31.48 -32.03
CA PRO A 58 23.23 -31.70 -33.27
C PRO A 58 22.25 -32.00 -34.43
N SER A 59 22.34 -31.19 -35.49
CA SER A 59 21.65 -31.28 -36.78
C SER A 59 20.12 -31.11 -36.81
N VAL A 60 19.66 -29.99 -37.40
CA VAL A 60 18.90 -30.00 -38.67
C VAL A 60 19.39 -28.84 -39.54
N THR A 61 19.65 -29.07 -40.83
CA THR A 61 20.18 -28.06 -41.77
C THR A 61 19.08 -27.25 -42.45
N THR A 62 18.41 -26.37 -41.71
CA THR A 62 17.44 -25.39 -42.25
C THR A 62 17.58 -24.04 -41.56
N PRO A 63 17.88 -22.94 -42.28
CA PRO A 63 17.99 -21.62 -41.67
C PRO A 63 16.62 -21.10 -41.22
N PRO A 64 16.49 -20.52 -40.01
CA PRO A 64 15.23 -19.97 -39.52
C PRO A 64 14.82 -18.75 -40.36
N SER A 65 13.62 -18.77 -40.93
CA SER A 65 13.13 -17.75 -41.88
C SER A 65 12.63 -16.45 -41.22
N LYS A 66 13.13 -16.12 -40.02
CA LYS A 66 12.95 -14.88 -39.26
C LYS A 66 14.10 -14.75 -38.24
N PRO A 67 14.76 -13.58 -38.11
CA PRO A 67 15.75 -13.35 -37.06
C PRO A 67 15.05 -13.08 -35.72
N SER A 68 14.66 -14.14 -35.01
CA SER A 68 14.28 -14.06 -33.60
C SER A 68 15.51 -13.81 -32.74
N SER A 69 15.45 -12.84 -31.82
CA SER A 69 16.56 -12.33 -31.00
C SER A 69 17.11 -13.29 -29.91
N SER A 70 16.95 -14.60 -30.11
CA SER A 70 17.39 -15.66 -29.22
C SER A 70 18.92 -15.74 -29.20
N GLY A 71 19.54 -15.30 -28.11
CA GLY A 71 20.98 -15.40 -27.85
C GLY A 71 21.67 -14.11 -27.41
N ILE A 72 21.03 -12.95 -27.46
CA ILE A 72 21.63 -11.64 -27.09
C ILE A 72 20.86 -11.01 -25.93
N GLY A 73 21.55 -10.42 -24.96
CA GLY A 73 20.91 -9.62 -23.91
C GLY A 73 21.81 -8.55 -23.29
N ARG A 74 21.18 -7.54 -22.68
CA ARG A 74 21.83 -6.36 -22.09
C ARG A 74 21.21 -5.95 -20.76
N ALA A 75 21.99 -5.23 -19.97
CA ALA A 75 21.51 -4.49 -18.80
C ALA A 75 22.12 -3.08 -18.80
N LEU A 76 21.31 -2.04 -18.94
CA LEU A 76 21.75 -0.63 -19.04
C LEU A 76 21.04 0.23 -17.98
N TYR A 77 21.69 1.30 -17.50
CA TYR A 77 21.02 2.25 -16.62
C TYR A 77 19.81 2.90 -17.31
N VAL A 78 18.67 2.95 -16.59
CA VAL A 78 17.36 3.48 -17.05
C VAL A 78 17.50 4.92 -17.54
N TYR A 79 18.22 5.75 -16.79
CA TYR A 79 18.51 7.13 -17.14
C TYR A 79 19.94 7.21 -17.71
N PRO A 80 20.15 7.89 -18.85
CA PRO A 80 21.49 8.08 -19.38
C PRO A 80 22.27 9.09 -18.51
N ILE A 81 23.57 8.85 -18.38
CA ILE A 81 24.50 9.65 -17.59
C ILE A 81 25.11 10.73 -18.51
N LYS A 82 25.39 11.93 -17.97
CA LYS A 82 26.04 13.01 -18.74
C LYS A 82 27.54 12.72 -18.91
N PHE A 83 28.02 12.66 -20.16
CA PHE A 83 29.41 12.35 -20.52
C PHE A 83 30.15 13.48 -21.24
N LEU A 84 29.44 14.43 -21.85
CA LEU A 84 30.02 15.62 -22.48
C LEU A 84 29.28 16.84 -21.93
N GLU A 85 30.02 17.89 -21.57
CA GLU A 85 29.44 19.17 -21.14
C GLU A 85 29.43 20.14 -22.33
N PRO A 86 28.28 20.46 -22.95
CA PRO A 86 28.26 21.24 -24.19
C PRO A 86 28.77 22.68 -24.04
N SER A 87 28.70 23.23 -22.83
CA SER A 87 29.15 24.61 -22.53
C SER A 87 30.67 24.77 -22.51
N THR A 88 31.42 23.69 -22.23
CA THR A 88 32.89 23.67 -22.16
C THR A 88 33.54 22.73 -23.17
N ASN A 89 32.75 21.87 -23.83
CA ASN A 89 33.17 20.73 -24.64
C ASN A 89 34.08 19.72 -23.90
N THR A 90 34.04 19.69 -22.56
CA THR A 90 34.85 18.74 -21.76
C THR A 90 34.18 17.38 -21.66
N THR A 91 34.94 16.32 -21.93
CA THR A 91 34.49 14.93 -21.78
C THR A 91 34.73 14.44 -20.35
N ALA A 92 33.78 13.70 -19.78
CA ALA A 92 33.88 13.18 -18.42
C ALA A 92 34.94 12.08 -18.31
N SER A 93 35.74 12.12 -17.24
CA SER A 93 36.54 10.96 -16.82
C SER A 93 35.63 9.96 -16.12
N PHE A 94 35.94 8.66 -16.16
CA PHE A 94 35.10 7.64 -15.52
C PHE A 94 35.88 6.47 -14.93
N SER A 95 35.26 5.79 -13.98
CA SER A 95 35.72 4.49 -13.49
C SER A 95 34.57 3.51 -13.30
N CYS A 96 34.83 2.25 -13.61
CA CYS A 96 33.94 1.13 -13.35
C CYS A 96 34.70 0.03 -12.61
N ARG A 97 34.05 -0.66 -11.67
CA ARG A 97 34.54 -1.93 -11.12
C ARG A 97 33.39 -2.91 -10.98
N PHE A 98 33.60 -4.17 -11.37
CA PHE A 98 32.57 -5.20 -11.32
C PHE A 98 33.12 -6.61 -11.12
N SER A 99 32.28 -7.52 -10.62
CA SER A 99 32.55 -8.96 -10.67
C SER A 99 31.62 -9.66 -11.65
N PHE A 100 32.19 -10.59 -12.41
CA PHE A 100 31.49 -11.36 -13.43
C PHE A 100 31.99 -12.81 -13.48
N SER A 101 31.23 -13.68 -14.14
CA SER A 101 31.65 -15.04 -14.50
C SER A 101 31.02 -15.47 -15.83
N ILE A 102 31.72 -16.30 -16.59
CA ILE A 102 31.25 -16.87 -17.87
C ILE A 102 31.24 -18.39 -17.72
N ILE A 103 30.04 -18.99 -17.72
CA ILE A 103 29.86 -20.42 -17.40
C ILE A 103 29.43 -21.18 -18.67
N ALA A 104 30.26 -22.13 -19.10
CA ALA A 104 29.98 -23.00 -20.24
C ALA A 104 28.67 -23.81 -20.07
N SER A 105 27.96 -24.05 -21.18
CA SER A 105 26.92 -25.09 -21.19
C SER A 105 27.58 -26.46 -21.38
N PRO A 106 27.21 -27.52 -20.64
CA PRO A 106 27.95 -28.80 -20.64
C PRO A 106 28.08 -29.56 -21.98
N SER A 107 27.36 -29.14 -23.02
CA SER A 107 27.28 -29.79 -24.33
C SER A 107 27.39 -28.83 -25.51
N CYS A 108 27.95 -27.63 -25.30
CA CYS A 108 28.10 -26.59 -26.33
C CYS A 108 29.52 -26.00 -26.30
N PRO A 109 30.03 -25.43 -27.40
CA PRO A 109 31.14 -24.48 -27.33
C PRO A 109 30.70 -23.20 -26.60
N PHE A 110 31.67 -22.36 -26.23
CA PHE A 110 31.38 -21.02 -25.69
C PHE A 110 30.65 -20.15 -26.72
N GLY A 111 29.85 -19.21 -26.22
CA GLY A 111 29.29 -18.11 -27.02
C GLY A 111 30.38 -17.13 -27.45
N ASP A 112 29.99 -15.94 -27.89
CA ASP A 112 30.95 -14.90 -28.24
C ASP A 112 31.63 -14.43 -26.94
N GLY A 113 30.83 -13.92 -26.00
CA GLY A 113 31.33 -13.43 -24.73
C GLY A 113 30.49 -12.30 -24.16
N PHE A 114 31.16 -11.43 -23.42
CA PHE A 114 30.58 -10.37 -22.61
C PHE A 114 31.34 -9.03 -22.80
N ALA A 115 30.63 -7.91 -22.67
CA ALA A 115 31.22 -6.57 -22.74
C ALA A 115 30.61 -5.61 -21.69
N PHE A 116 31.46 -4.75 -21.11
CA PHE A 116 31.03 -3.50 -20.49
C PHE A 116 30.77 -2.47 -21.59
N LEU A 117 29.60 -1.81 -21.57
CA LEU A 117 29.10 -1.00 -22.68
C LEU A 117 28.68 0.40 -22.20
N ILE A 118 29.15 1.42 -22.90
CA ILE A 118 28.67 2.82 -22.85
C ILE A 118 28.11 3.14 -24.24
N THR A 119 26.80 3.40 -24.37
CA THR A 119 26.15 3.63 -25.66
C THR A 119 25.27 4.88 -25.65
N SER A 120 25.28 5.63 -26.75
CA SER A 120 24.38 6.76 -26.99
C SER A 120 22.96 6.35 -27.38
N ASN A 121 22.72 5.05 -27.59
CA ASN A 121 21.45 4.49 -28.04
C ASN A 121 21.24 3.11 -27.39
N ALA A 122 20.27 3.01 -26.48
CA ALA A 122 20.04 1.77 -25.73
C ALA A 122 19.36 0.67 -26.58
N ASP A 123 18.57 1.08 -27.58
CA ASP A 123 17.67 0.22 -28.35
C ASP A 123 18.27 -0.28 -29.68
N SER A 124 19.52 0.09 -29.99
CA SER A 124 20.24 -0.32 -31.22
C SER A 124 20.98 -1.64 -31.03
N PHE A 125 20.70 -2.66 -31.83
CA PHE A 125 21.33 -4.00 -31.76
C PHE A 125 21.74 -4.49 -33.17
N VAL A 126 22.90 -5.14 -33.29
CA VAL A 126 23.27 -5.89 -34.50
C VAL A 126 22.78 -7.34 -34.39
N PHE A 127 21.50 -7.56 -34.69
CA PHE A 127 20.80 -8.84 -34.48
C PHE A 127 21.33 -10.05 -35.29
N SER A 128 22.22 -9.87 -36.27
CA SER A 128 22.56 -10.91 -37.25
C SER A 128 23.85 -11.69 -36.99
N ASN A 129 24.81 -11.14 -36.24
CA ASN A 129 26.21 -11.60 -36.26
C ASN A 129 26.84 -11.93 -34.89
N GLY A 130 26.09 -11.76 -33.79
CA GLY A 130 26.61 -12.03 -32.43
C GLY A 130 27.30 -10.83 -31.81
N PHE A 131 28.56 -10.58 -32.16
CA PHE A 131 29.30 -9.35 -31.81
C PHE A 131 29.15 -8.89 -30.34
N LEU A 132 29.17 -9.82 -29.37
CA LEU A 132 28.98 -9.52 -27.93
C LEU A 132 27.65 -8.78 -27.61
N GLY A 133 26.72 -8.72 -28.55
CA GLY A 133 25.49 -7.93 -28.49
C GLY A 133 25.68 -6.42 -28.68
N LEU A 134 26.78 -5.95 -29.27
CA LEU A 134 27.12 -4.54 -29.41
C LEU A 134 26.15 -3.75 -30.34
N PRO A 135 26.15 -2.40 -30.27
CA PRO A 135 25.39 -1.54 -31.19
C PRO A 135 25.96 -1.54 -32.62
N ASN A 136 25.21 -0.99 -33.56
CA ASN A 136 25.68 -0.71 -34.91
C ASN A 136 26.83 0.33 -34.87
N PRO A 137 27.94 0.20 -35.62
CA PRO A 137 28.97 1.24 -35.76
C PRO A 137 28.49 2.65 -36.16
N ASP A 138 27.28 2.80 -36.72
CA ASP A 138 26.65 4.12 -36.92
C ASP A 138 26.28 4.83 -35.60
N ASP A 139 26.11 4.09 -34.50
CA ASP A 139 25.87 4.63 -33.16
C ASP A 139 27.19 4.90 -32.42
N SER A 140 27.23 6.03 -31.70
CA SER A 140 28.31 6.33 -30.77
C SER A 140 28.25 5.37 -29.59
N PHE A 141 29.27 4.53 -29.45
CA PHE A 141 29.48 3.65 -28.30
C PHE A 141 30.98 3.46 -27.97
N ILE A 142 31.23 2.99 -26.76
CA ILE A 142 32.54 2.50 -26.26
C ILE A 142 32.27 1.19 -25.55
N ALA A 143 33.11 0.18 -25.76
CA ALA A 143 33.03 -1.07 -25.02
C ALA A 143 34.41 -1.56 -24.54
N VAL A 144 34.40 -2.36 -23.47
CA VAL A 144 35.53 -3.20 -23.06
C VAL A 144 35.06 -4.64 -23.11
N GLU A 145 35.65 -5.39 -24.02
CA GLU A 145 35.26 -6.76 -24.37
C GLU A 145 36.02 -7.80 -23.54
N PHE A 146 35.37 -8.94 -23.35
CA PHE A 146 35.88 -10.14 -22.68
C PHE A 146 35.45 -11.32 -23.56
N ASP A 147 36.18 -11.53 -24.65
CA ASP A 147 35.80 -12.48 -25.70
C ASP A 147 36.25 -13.90 -25.38
N THR A 148 35.38 -14.86 -25.70
CA THR A 148 35.53 -16.30 -25.46
C THR A 148 35.43 -17.12 -26.75
N ARG A 149 35.53 -16.46 -27.90
CA ARG A 149 35.50 -17.00 -29.26
C ARG A 149 36.66 -16.38 -30.05
N PHE A 150 36.95 -16.97 -31.21
CA PHE A 150 37.97 -16.48 -32.13
C PHE A 150 37.38 -16.40 -33.53
N ASP A 151 37.24 -15.18 -34.03
CA ASP A 151 36.94 -14.85 -35.41
C ASP A 151 38.11 -14.05 -36.04
N PRO A 152 39.01 -14.72 -36.80
CA PRO A 152 40.14 -14.05 -37.43
C PRO A 152 39.74 -13.04 -38.53
N VAL A 153 38.45 -12.90 -38.86
CA VAL A 153 37.94 -11.85 -39.75
C VAL A 153 37.77 -10.52 -39.02
N HIS A 154 37.50 -10.55 -37.71
CA HIS A 154 37.23 -9.35 -36.89
C HIS A 154 38.48 -8.83 -36.13
N GLY A 155 39.62 -9.52 -36.26
CA GLY A 155 40.91 -9.06 -35.75
C GLY A 155 41.32 -9.64 -34.41
N ASP A 156 40.50 -10.57 -33.87
CA ASP A 156 40.75 -11.36 -32.67
C ASP A 156 42.17 -11.93 -32.65
N ILE A 157 42.81 -11.90 -31.49
CA ILE A 157 44.19 -12.41 -31.31
C ILE A 157 44.22 -13.88 -30.88
N ASN A 158 43.19 -14.34 -30.17
CA ASN A 158 42.92 -15.73 -29.81
C ASN A 158 41.48 -15.86 -29.27
N ASP A 159 41.10 -17.05 -28.81
CA ASP A 159 39.76 -17.35 -28.31
C ASP A 159 39.51 -16.96 -26.83
N ASN A 160 40.35 -16.11 -26.24
CA ASN A 160 40.35 -15.80 -24.80
C ASN A 160 41.06 -14.47 -24.52
N HIS A 161 40.46 -13.35 -24.95
CA HIS A 161 41.12 -12.04 -24.92
C HIS A 161 40.26 -10.92 -24.32
N VAL A 162 40.93 -9.84 -23.90
CA VAL A 162 40.30 -8.60 -23.41
C VAL A 162 40.74 -7.46 -24.32
N GLY A 163 39.82 -6.61 -24.74
CA GLY A 163 40.09 -5.51 -25.67
C GLY A 163 39.19 -4.30 -25.47
N ILE A 164 39.28 -3.31 -26.38
CA ILE A 164 38.63 -1.99 -26.24
C ILE A 164 38.12 -1.50 -27.59
N ASP A 165 36.80 -1.38 -27.69
CA ASP A 165 36.07 -0.91 -28.88
C ASP A 165 35.62 0.55 -28.73
N VAL A 166 35.67 1.31 -29.83
CA VAL A 166 35.22 2.72 -29.88
C VAL A 166 34.45 3.00 -31.18
N SER A 167 33.13 2.81 -31.12
CA SER A 167 32.19 3.02 -32.25
C SER A 167 32.58 2.20 -33.50
N SER A 168 33.03 0.98 -33.25
CA SER A 168 33.54 -0.02 -34.19
C SER A 168 33.50 -1.37 -33.48
N ILE A 169 33.41 -2.47 -34.22
CA ILE A 169 33.53 -3.87 -33.74
C ILE A 169 34.94 -4.44 -33.98
N PHE A 170 35.94 -3.56 -33.90
CA PHE A 170 37.33 -3.88 -34.22
C PHE A 170 38.18 -3.24 -33.12
N SER A 171 38.72 -4.09 -32.26
CA SER A 171 39.43 -3.69 -31.05
C SER A 171 40.58 -2.72 -31.35
N VAL A 172 40.55 -1.54 -30.72
CA VAL A 172 41.62 -0.53 -30.81
C VAL A 172 42.92 -1.06 -30.18
N SER A 173 42.79 -1.97 -29.21
CA SER A 173 43.89 -2.60 -28.51
C SER A 173 43.36 -3.81 -27.74
N SER A 174 43.98 -4.99 -27.92
CA SER A 174 43.57 -6.24 -27.28
C SER A 174 44.75 -6.98 -26.64
N VAL A 175 44.46 -7.89 -25.70
CA VAL A 175 45.46 -8.68 -24.98
C VAL A 175 44.96 -10.05 -24.56
N ASP A 176 45.80 -11.07 -24.76
CA ASP A 176 45.53 -12.46 -24.38
C ASP A 176 45.40 -12.59 -22.86
N ALA A 177 44.26 -13.09 -22.39
CA ALA A 177 43.98 -13.32 -20.98
C ALA A 177 45.00 -14.28 -20.34
N ILE A 178 45.38 -15.34 -21.06
CA ILE A 178 46.28 -16.39 -20.58
C ILE A 178 47.67 -15.82 -20.32
N SER A 179 48.20 -14.98 -21.21
CA SER A 179 49.47 -14.24 -21.02
C SER A 179 49.46 -13.32 -19.79
N LYS A 180 48.28 -12.95 -19.29
CA LYS A 180 48.07 -12.10 -18.10
C LYS A 180 47.66 -12.90 -16.86
N GLY A 181 47.64 -14.23 -16.94
CA GLY A 181 47.43 -15.12 -15.79
C GLY A 181 45.97 -15.33 -15.38
N PHE A 182 45.01 -15.01 -16.25
CA PHE A 182 43.59 -15.32 -16.05
C PHE A 182 42.98 -16.01 -17.28
N ASP A 183 41.79 -16.55 -17.14
CA ASP A 183 41.13 -17.36 -18.17
C ASP A 183 39.63 -17.10 -18.11
N LEU A 184 39.09 -16.48 -19.16
CA LEU A 184 37.67 -16.12 -19.26
C LEU A 184 36.76 -17.35 -19.31
N LYS A 185 37.28 -18.50 -19.75
CA LYS A 185 36.57 -19.78 -19.86
C LYS A 185 36.59 -20.60 -18.57
N SER A 186 37.29 -20.13 -17.53
CA SER A 186 37.50 -20.88 -16.29
C SER A 186 36.26 -21.05 -15.41
N GLY A 187 35.16 -20.32 -15.68
CA GLY A 187 33.92 -20.38 -14.90
C GLY A 187 33.99 -19.79 -13.49
N LYS A 188 35.05 -19.04 -13.15
CA LYS A 188 35.30 -18.47 -11.81
C LYS A 188 34.75 -17.05 -11.67
N GLU A 189 34.47 -16.63 -10.43
CA GLU A 189 34.26 -15.20 -10.06
C GLU A 189 35.54 -14.42 -10.41
N MET A 190 35.44 -13.48 -11.35
CA MET A 190 36.52 -12.59 -11.76
C MET A 190 36.15 -11.13 -11.48
N MET A 191 37.12 -10.34 -11.05
CA MET A 191 36.99 -8.89 -10.86
C MET A 191 37.63 -8.14 -12.04
N ALA A 192 36.96 -7.11 -12.51
CA ALA A 192 37.48 -6.13 -13.46
C ALA A 192 37.41 -4.70 -12.91
N TRP A 193 38.38 -3.88 -13.29
CA TRP A 193 38.42 -2.43 -13.09
C TRP A 193 38.74 -1.76 -14.41
N ILE A 194 37.98 -0.73 -14.77
CA ILE A 194 38.17 0.09 -15.98
C ILE A 194 38.24 1.54 -15.52
N GLU A 195 39.28 2.27 -15.91
CA GLU A 195 39.46 3.69 -15.57
C GLU A 195 39.87 4.47 -16.82
N TYR A 196 39.11 5.52 -17.15
CA TYR A 196 39.43 6.49 -18.20
C TYR A 196 39.67 7.87 -17.60
N SER A 197 40.81 8.46 -17.93
CA SER A 197 41.13 9.86 -17.61
C SER A 197 41.15 10.68 -18.89
N ASP A 198 40.25 11.66 -18.99
CA ASP A 198 40.17 12.55 -20.15
C ASP A 198 41.37 13.51 -20.23
N VAL A 199 41.90 13.92 -19.08
CA VAL A 199 43.10 14.77 -19.00
C VAL A 199 44.34 14.04 -19.54
N LEU A 200 44.41 12.72 -19.36
CA LEU A 200 45.53 11.90 -19.85
C LEU A 200 45.25 11.21 -21.20
N LYS A 201 44.01 11.33 -21.72
CA LYS A 201 43.50 10.60 -22.89
C LYS A 201 43.88 9.11 -22.85
N LEU A 202 43.62 8.49 -21.70
CA LEU A 202 44.16 7.18 -21.34
C LEU A 202 43.09 6.33 -20.66
N ILE A 203 42.84 5.14 -21.23
CA ILE A 203 42.04 4.08 -20.60
C ILE A 203 42.96 2.97 -20.09
N ARG A 204 42.66 2.45 -18.90
CA ARG A 204 43.34 1.31 -18.28
C ARG A 204 42.33 0.27 -17.82
N VAL A 205 42.65 -0.99 -18.04
CA VAL A 205 41.87 -2.14 -17.61
C VAL A 205 42.74 -3.04 -16.74
N TRP A 206 42.19 -3.47 -15.60
CA TRP A 206 42.77 -4.50 -14.72
C TRP A 206 41.76 -5.63 -14.60
N VAL A 207 42.23 -6.87 -14.60
CA VAL A 207 41.40 -8.08 -14.47
C VAL A 207 42.12 -9.10 -13.58
N GLY A 208 41.39 -9.86 -12.76
CA GLY A 208 41.95 -10.99 -12.01
C GLY A 208 40.96 -11.67 -11.07
N TYR A 209 41.39 -12.77 -10.44
CA TYR A 209 40.60 -13.54 -9.48
C TYR A 209 40.60 -12.97 -8.04
N SER A 210 41.38 -11.92 -7.77
CA SER A 210 41.44 -11.25 -6.46
C SER A 210 40.44 -10.11 -6.36
N ARG A 211 40.05 -9.75 -5.13
CA ARG A 211 39.29 -8.53 -4.84
C ARG A 211 40.15 -7.28 -4.67
N VAL A 212 41.46 -7.46 -4.52
CA VAL A 212 42.43 -6.37 -4.52
C VAL A 212 42.80 -6.07 -5.98
N LYS A 213 42.78 -4.79 -6.36
CA LYS A 213 43.14 -4.34 -7.71
C LYS A 213 44.63 -4.67 -7.98
N PRO A 214 44.97 -5.38 -9.06
CA PRO A 214 46.37 -5.66 -9.40
C PRO A 214 47.19 -4.37 -9.58
N THR A 215 48.49 -4.42 -9.24
CA THR A 215 49.37 -3.24 -9.31
C THR A 215 49.65 -2.79 -10.76
N SER A 216 49.68 -3.72 -11.71
CA SER A 216 49.82 -3.44 -13.14
C SER A 216 48.50 -3.68 -13.90
N PRO A 217 48.13 -2.80 -14.85
CA PRO A 217 46.97 -3.05 -15.71
C PRO A 217 47.27 -4.20 -16.68
N VAL A 218 46.23 -4.94 -17.05
CA VAL A 218 46.32 -5.99 -18.07
C VAL A 218 46.40 -5.37 -19.47
N LEU A 219 45.72 -4.24 -19.65
CA LEU A 219 45.64 -3.44 -20.87
C LEU A 219 45.65 -1.94 -20.52
N SER A 220 46.37 -1.11 -21.28
CA SER A 220 46.55 0.32 -21.00
C SER A 220 46.85 1.07 -22.29
N THR A 221 45.90 1.87 -22.76
CA THR A 221 45.89 2.38 -24.15
C THR A 221 45.53 3.86 -24.16
N GLN A 222 46.29 4.67 -24.91
CA GLN A 222 45.93 6.07 -25.15
C GLN A 222 44.85 6.14 -26.22
N ILE A 223 43.71 6.72 -25.86
CA ILE A 223 42.51 6.86 -26.69
C ILE A 223 41.88 8.20 -26.34
N ASP A 224 41.55 9.01 -27.34
CA ASP A 224 40.73 10.21 -27.14
C ASP A 224 39.24 9.89 -27.39
N LEU A 225 38.40 10.12 -26.38
CA LEU A 225 36.96 9.92 -26.45
C LEU A 225 36.18 11.21 -26.77
N SER A 226 36.84 12.36 -26.86
CA SER A 226 36.21 13.62 -27.27
C SER A 226 35.72 13.53 -28.72
N GLY A 227 34.45 13.89 -28.94
CA GLY A 227 33.77 13.67 -30.22
C GLY A 227 33.37 12.22 -30.51
N LYS A 228 33.67 11.26 -29.61
CA LYS A 228 33.21 9.87 -29.67
C LYS A 228 32.06 9.57 -28.70
N VAL A 229 31.85 10.40 -27.67
CA VAL A 229 30.66 10.38 -26.80
C VAL A 229 29.69 11.53 -27.15
N LYS A 230 28.40 11.32 -26.89
CA LYS A 230 27.36 12.36 -26.93
C LYS A 230 27.16 12.97 -25.52
N GLU A 231 26.34 14.01 -25.40
CA GLU A 231 26.02 14.66 -24.12
C GLU A 231 25.55 13.66 -23.06
N TYR A 232 24.63 12.77 -23.43
CA TYR A 232 24.05 11.73 -22.58
C TYR A 232 24.30 10.34 -23.17
N MET A 233 24.76 9.39 -22.33
CA MET A 233 25.07 8.01 -22.70
C MET A 233 24.48 7.04 -21.66
N HIS A 234 23.88 5.94 -22.11
CA HIS A 234 23.53 4.81 -21.24
C HIS A 234 24.78 3.98 -20.93
N VAL A 235 24.85 3.42 -19.72
CA VAL A 235 26.00 2.63 -19.23
C VAL A 235 25.53 1.32 -18.63
N GLY A 236 26.26 0.23 -18.89
CA GLY A 236 25.99 -1.08 -18.32
C GLY A 236 26.74 -2.18 -19.07
N PHE A 237 26.03 -3.23 -19.49
CA PHE A 237 26.62 -4.47 -20.01
C PHE A 237 25.84 -5.08 -21.17
N SER A 238 26.54 -5.87 -21.98
CA SER A 238 26.02 -6.65 -23.10
C SER A 238 26.68 -8.04 -23.13
N ALA A 239 25.99 -9.05 -23.68
CA ALA A 239 26.58 -10.35 -23.97
C ALA A 239 25.86 -11.07 -25.13
N SER A 240 26.54 -12.03 -25.77
CA SER A 240 26.01 -12.81 -26.90
C SER A 240 26.42 -14.28 -26.88
N ASN A 241 25.45 -15.13 -27.24
CA ASN A 241 25.61 -16.54 -27.62
C ASN A 241 25.40 -16.77 -29.14
N ALA A 242 25.16 -15.73 -29.96
CA ALA A 242 24.66 -15.93 -31.31
C ALA A 242 25.70 -16.57 -32.26
N GLY A 243 25.49 -17.86 -32.53
CA GLY A 243 26.42 -18.68 -33.31
C GLY A 243 26.12 -20.16 -33.08
N ILE A 244 27.16 -20.94 -32.77
CA ILE A 244 27.08 -22.38 -32.47
C ILE A 244 27.21 -22.65 -30.95
N GLY A 245 27.47 -21.61 -30.16
CA GLY A 245 27.81 -21.70 -28.75
C GLY A 245 26.67 -21.36 -27.78
N SER A 246 26.89 -21.69 -26.51
CA SER A 246 25.98 -21.31 -25.42
C SER A 246 26.78 -21.19 -24.12
N ALA A 247 26.93 -19.96 -23.62
CA ALA A 247 27.47 -19.65 -22.31
C ALA A 247 26.48 -18.82 -21.48
N LEU A 248 26.65 -18.85 -20.17
CA LEU A 248 25.89 -18.04 -19.20
C LEU A 248 26.79 -16.91 -18.71
N HIS A 249 26.49 -15.68 -19.15
CA HIS A 249 27.25 -14.48 -18.78
C HIS A 249 26.59 -13.80 -17.58
N ILE A 250 27.25 -13.82 -16.42
CA ILE A 250 26.70 -13.32 -15.15
C ILE A 250 27.51 -12.11 -14.66
N VAL A 251 26.83 -11.03 -14.28
CA VAL A 251 27.40 -9.91 -13.50
C VAL A 251 26.81 -9.95 -12.09
N GLU A 252 27.64 -10.14 -11.07
CA GLU A 252 27.16 -10.23 -9.68
C GLU A 252 27.10 -8.86 -8.98
N ARG A 253 28.08 -7.99 -9.26
CA ARG A 253 28.35 -6.75 -8.52
C ARG A 253 28.92 -5.74 -9.48
N TRP A 254 28.50 -4.48 -9.39
CA TRP A 254 29.18 -3.39 -10.08
C TRP A 254 29.04 -2.05 -9.36
N LYS A 255 29.97 -1.14 -9.63
CA LYS A 255 29.90 0.29 -9.34
C LYS A 255 30.49 1.04 -10.53
N PHE A 256 29.74 2.01 -11.05
CA PHE A 256 30.19 2.97 -12.06
C PHE A 256 30.19 4.39 -11.47
N THR A 257 31.14 5.23 -11.90
CA THR A 257 31.29 6.62 -11.45
C THR A 257 31.90 7.49 -12.55
N THR A 258 31.32 8.67 -12.77
CA THR A 258 31.85 9.73 -13.65
C THR A 258 32.40 10.90 -12.82
N PHE A 259 33.43 11.57 -13.32
CA PHE A 259 34.10 12.69 -12.66
C PHE A 259 34.25 13.86 -13.64
N GLY A 260 33.85 15.05 -13.18
CA GLY A 260 34.21 16.31 -13.83
C GLY A 260 35.71 16.60 -13.65
N SER A 261 36.31 17.30 -14.59
CA SER A 261 37.75 17.58 -14.56
C SER A 261 38.11 18.69 -13.57
N HIS A 262 38.22 18.38 -12.27
CA HIS A 262 39.33 18.85 -11.42
C HIS A 262 39.36 18.19 -10.02
N SER A 263 40.57 17.77 -9.62
CA SER A 263 41.07 17.64 -8.22
C SER A 263 40.16 17.06 -7.12
N ASP A 264 39.97 15.74 -7.11
CA ASP A 264 39.48 15.00 -5.92
C ASP A 264 40.04 13.56 -5.81
N ALA A 265 41.20 13.31 -6.42
CA ALA A 265 41.86 12.00 -6.41
C ALA A 265 43.39 12.11 -6.35
N ILE A 266 43.96 11.83 -5.18
CA ILE A 266 45.29 11.26 -4.84
C ILE A 266 45.65 11.71 -3.41
N GLN A 267 45.43 10.84 -2.42
CA GLN A 267 46.32 10.57 -1.28
C GLN A 267 45.79 9.37 -0.46
N GLU A 268 46.65 8.76 0.37
CA GLU A 268 46.61 7.34 0.79
C GLU A 268 46.67 7.13 2.33
N GLU A 269 46.46 5.88 2.75
CA GLU A 269 46.84 5.08 3.94
C GLU A 269 47.71 5.69 5.08
N GLU A 270 47.57 5.36 6.38
CA GLU A 270 46.61 4.50 7.15
C GLU A 270 46.57 4.91 8.68
N GLU A 271 46.60 3.94 9.62
CA GLU A 271 46.67 4.03 11.13
C GLU A 271 45.39 4.54 11.86
N GLU A 272 44.76 3.88 12.85
CA GLU A 272 45.13 3.13 14.08
C GLU A 272 45.26 3.98 15.37
N LYS A 273 44.32 3.74 16.31
CA LYS A 273 44.35 3.83 17.80
C LYS A 273 45.00 5.04 18.54
N ASP A 274 44.26 5.61 19.50
CA ASP A 274 44.46 5.28 20.93
C ASP A 274 43.31 5.81 21.83
N GLU A 275 43.26 5.36 23.09
CA GLU A 275 42.20 5.65 24.08
C GLU A 275 42.54 6.81 25.05
N GLU A 276 41.50 7.49 25.56
CA GLU A 276 41.46 8.29 26.82
C GLU A 276 42.45 9.48 26.98
N CYS A 277 42.20 10.53 27.78
CA CYS A 277 41.75 10.50 29.16
C CYS A 277 41.38 11.90 29.74
N LEU A 278 41.05 11.90 31.04
CA LEU A 278 41.15 12.99 32.03
C LEU A 278 40.20 14.21 31.95
N VAL A 279 39.06 14.03 32.62
CA VAL A 279 38.31 15.08 33.33
C VAL A 279 39.18 15.83 34.35
N CYS A 280 39.08 17.17 34.39
CA CYS A 280 39.25 18.06 35.55
C CYS A 280 38.90 19.51 35.11
N SER A 281 38.37 20.43 35.93
CA SER A 281 37.79 20.40 37.30
C SER A 281 37.30 21.82 37.64
N GLY A 282 36.20 22.01 38.39
CA GLY A 282 35.85 23.34 38.93
C GLY A 282 34.42 23.47 39.49
N GLU A 283 34.30 23.70 40.80
CA GLU A 283 33.05 24.02 41.51
C GLU A 283 32.90 25.53 41.77
N VAL A 284 31.92 25.93 42.61
CA VAL A 284 31.75 27.26 43.27
C VAL A 284 31.15 28.38 42.37
N SER A 285 30.19 29.22 42.77
CA SER A 285 29.18 29.21 43.88
C SER A 285 28.18 30.37 43.63
N GLU A 286 27.17 30.47 44.52
CA GLU A 286 26.42 31.67 44.92
C GLU A 286 25.35 32.34 44.01
N ASN A 287 24.13 32.25 44.54
CA ASN A 287 22.91 33.01 44.27
C ASN A 287 22.93 34.31 45.15
N PRO A 288 21.83 35.08 45.33
CA PRO A 288 20.83 35.63 44.40
C PRO A 288 20.66 37.17 44.56
N LYS A 289 19.94 37.87 43.66
CA LYS A 289 19.21 39.13 44.01
C LYS A 289 17.89 39.30 43.24
N GLU A 290 16.82 39.59 43.98
CA GLU A 290 15.53 40.09 43.45
C GLU A 290 15.60 41.58 43.06
N ILE A 291 14.52 42.14 42.48
CA ILE A 291 13.75 43.24 43.11
C ILE A 291 12.44 43.61 42.34
N HIS A 292 11.28 43.43 43.01
CA HIS A 292 10.00 44.21 42.93
C HIS A 292 9.23 44.30 41.57
N ARG A 293 7.92 44.65 41.44
CA ARG A 293 6.65 44.78 42.23
C ARG A 293 5.52 44.99 41.16
N LYS A 294 4.18 44.95 41.31
CA LYS A 294 3.12 44.91 42.36
C LYS A 294 1.86 44.31 41.66
N GLY A 295 0.72 43.91 42.28
CA GLY A 295 0.34 43.79 43.69
C GLY A 295 -0.73 44.78 44.19
N PHE A 296 -2.03 44.39 44.21
CA PHE A 296 -3.03 44.74 45.27
C PHE A 296 -4.36 43.94 45.19
N ASN A 297 -5.13 43.89 46.30
CA ASN A 297 -6.39 43.11 46.47
C ASN A 297 -7.57 43.98 46.98
N PHE A 298 -8.83 43.63 46.61
CA PHE A 298 -10.07 44.06 47.32
C PHE A 298 -11.25 43.11 46.99
N ARG A 299 -11.72 42.23 47.89
CA ARG A 299 -12.75 42.34 48.98
C ARG A 299 -14.23 42.35 48.55
N VAL A 300 -15.07 41.73 49.40
CA VAL A 300 -16.48 41.31 49.16
C VAL A 300 -17.45 41.98 50.16
N THR A 301 -18.70 42.25 49.74
CA THR A 301 -19.87 42.56 50.63
C THR A 301 -21.20 42.11 50.00
N VAL A 302 -22.21 41.72 50.80
CA VAL A 302 -23.59 41.37 50.35
C VAL A 302 -24.68 41.92 51.28
N VAL A 303 -25.57 42.78 50.76
CA VAL A 303 -26.94 43.22 51.22
C VAL A 303 -27.61 43.86 49.98
N GLY A 304 -28.93 43.94 49.70
CA GLY A 304 -30.20 43.56 50.36
C GLY A 304 -31.09 44.78 50.70
N LEU A 305 -32.43 44.81 50.62
CA LEU A 305 -33.45 43.95 49.97
C LEU A 305 -34.81 44.72 49.97
N LYS A 306 -35.56 44.78 48.85
CA LYS A 306 -37.03 45.08 48.77
C LYS A 306 -37.61 44.98 47.33
N ILE A 307 -38.95 44.93 47.22
CA ILE A 307 -39.74 44.55 46.02
C ILE A 307 -40.65 45.72 45.56
N PRO A 308 -41.25 45.67 44.35
CA PRO A 308 -42.67 45.27 44.29
C PRO A 308 -43.05 44.30 43.16
N VAL A 309 -44.05 43.46 43.43
CA VAL A 309 -44.80 42.68 42.43
C VAL A 309 -45.78 43.61 41.70
N TRP A 310 -45.98 43.48 40.36
CA TRP A 310 -47.24 43.79 39.62
C TRP A 310 -47.18 43.52 38.08
N SER A 311 -46.40 42.55 37.57
CA SER A 311 -46.29 42.31 36.10
C SER A 311 -46.27 40.85 35.61
N LEU A 312 -46.36 39.85 36.49
CA LEU A 312 -46.37 38.42 36.12
C LEU A 312 -47.78 37.89 35.80
N LEU A 313 -48.41 38.36 34.71
CA LEU A 313 -49.70 37.80 34.22
C LEU A 313 -49.87 37.55 32.71
N PRO A 314 -49.24 38.26 31.74
CA PRO A 314 -49.50 37.98 30.32
C PRO A 314 -48.73 36.75 29.79
N GLY A 315 -47.53 36.47 30.31
CA GLY A 315 -46.65 35.42 29.77
C GLY A 315 -47.17 33.98 29.92
N LEU A 316 -47.88 33.68 31.01
CA LEU A 316 -48.34 32.32 31.29
C LEU A 316 -49.44 31.86 30.32
N ALA A 317 -50.33 32.78 29.92
CA ALA A 317 -51.41 32.49 28.98
C ALA A 317 -50.89 32.12 27.59
N ALA A 318 -49.85 32.82 27.10
CA ALA A 318 -49.24 32.56 25.79
C ALA A 318 -48.56 31.17 25.71
N ILE A 319 -47.97 30.70 26.81
CA ILE A 319 -47.36 29.36 26.89
C ILE A 319 -48.45 28.28 26.83
N VAL A 320 -49.55 28.45 27.57
CA VAL A 320 -50.66 27.49 27.60
C VAL A 320 -51.36 27.41 26.23
N THR A 321 -51.60 28.53 25.54
CA THR A 321 -52.22 28.51 24.21
C THR A 321 -51.30 27.91 23.15
N LEU A 322 -49.99 28.13 23.21
CA LEU A 322 -49.01 27.52 22.30
C LEU A 322 -48.99 25.99 22.45
N VAL A 323 -48.93 25.46 23.68
CA VAL A 323 -48.98 24.02 23.94
C VAL A 323 -50.30 23.41 23.49
N ALA A 324 -51.44 24.08 23.77
CA ALA A 324 -52.75 23.62 23.32
C ALA A 324 -52.85 23.58 21.78
N PHE A 325 -52.29 24.57 21.07
CA PHE A 325 -52.27 24.61 19.60
C PHE A 325 -51.45 23.46 19.01
N ILE A 326 -50.25 23.18 19.56
CA ILE A 326 -49.41 22.06 19.10
C ILE A 326 -50.12 20.71 19.31
N VAL A 327 -50.73 20.49 20.49
CA VAL A 327 -51.49 19.26 20.78
C VAL A 327 -52.71 19.14 19.86
N PHE A 328 -53.42 20.23 19.60
CA PHE A 328 -54.55 20.25 18.66
C PHE A 328 -54.11 19.91 17.24
N SER A 329 -53.01 20.50 16.75
CA SER A 329 -52.45 20.19 15.42
C SER A 329 -52.06 18.71 15.26
N LEU A 330 -51.45 18.12 16.29
CA LEU A 330 -51.05 16.70 16.28
C LEU A 330 -52.26 15.74 16.34
N ILE A 331 -53.37 16.14 16.95
CA ILE A 331 -54.62 15.35 17.00
C ILE A 331 -55.41 15.52 15.68
N CYS A 332 -55.52 16.74 15.15
CA CYS A 332 -56.21 17.01 13.89
C CYS A 332 -55.47 16.47 12.66
N GLY A 333 -54.14 16.37 12.71
CA GLY A 333 -53.34 15.72 11.67
C GLY A 333 -53.60 14.21 11.49
N LYS A 334 -54.49 13.61 12.27
CA LYS A 334 -54.77 12.16 12.26
C LYS A 334 -56.23 11.78 11.97
N LYS A 335 -56.95 12.58 11.16
CA LYS A 335 -58.30 12.24 10.66
C LYS A 335 -58.70 12.96 9.33
N ARG A 336 -58.45 12.30 8.19
CA ARG A 336 -59.07 12.41 6.83
C ARG A 336 -58.10 11.72 5.85
N ILE A 337 -58.47 10.92 4.85
CA ILE A 337 -59.76 10.32 4.41
C ILE A 337 -59.45 8.91 3.85
N SER A 338 -60.47 8.05 3.74
CA SER A 338 -60.42 6.79 2.99
C SER A 338 -61.54 6.79 1.94
N GLU A 339 -61.32 6.08 0.83
CA GLU A 339 -62.28 5.75 -0.25
C GLU A 339 -62.90 6.92 -1.04
N GLU A 340 -62.59 6.99 -2.35
CA GLU A 340 -63.58 6.90 -3.43
C GLU A 340 -62.88 6.46 -4.74
N ALA A 341 -63.61 6.15 -5.82
CA ALA A 341 -63.06 5.38 -6.95
C ALA A 341 -63.54 5.81 -8.37
N ASP A 342 -62.73 5.39 -9.35
CA ASP A 342 -63.03 5.15 -10.78
C ASP A 342 -62.97 6.31 -11.81
N SER A 343 -62.87 5.94 -13.10
CA SER A 343 -62.97 6.73 -14.35
C SER A 343 -61.74 7.52 -14.87
N ASN A 344 -60.67 6.77 -15.14
CA ASN A 344 -59.87 6.82 -16.39
C ASN A 344 -59.63 8.17 -17.13
N SER A 345 -58.46 8.78 -16.95
CA SER A 345 -57.70 9.38 -18.09
C SER A 345 -56.22 9.63 -17.76
N GLY A 346 -55.31 9.02 -18.54
CA GLY A 346 -53.93 9.48 -18.84
C GLY A 346 -52.93 9.83 -17.71
N LEU A 347 -53.28 9.70 -16.43
CA LEU A 347 -52.50 10.30 -15.35
C LEU A 347 -51.23 9.49 -15.04
N VAL A 348 -50.07 10.17 -15.01
CA VAL A 348 -48.75 9.57 -14.79
C VAL A 348 -48.67 8.94 -13.40
N ARG A 349 -48.75 7.61 -13.35
CA ARG A 349 -48.65 6.82 -12.12
C ARG A 349 -47.22 6.88 -11.58
N MET A 350 -47.05 7.35 -10.34
CA MET A 350 -45.74 7.33 -9.68
C MET A 350 -45.33 5.89 -9.34
N PRO A 351 -44.03 5.54 -9.43
CA PRO A 351 -43.54 4.20 -9.06
C PRO A 351 -43.91 3.83 -7.62
N GLY A 352 -44.87 2.91 -7.49
CA GLY A 352 -45.46 2.54 -6.20
C GLY A 352 -44.73 1.39 -5.51
N ARG A 353 -45.04 1.21 -4.22
CA ARG A 353 -44.82 -0.07 -3.55
C ARG A 353 -45.84 -1.08 -4.09
N LEU A 354 -45.35 -2.22 -4.54
CA LEU A 354 -46.11 -3.38 -4.95
C LEU A 354 -46.02 -4.45 -3.85
N SER A 355 -47.08 -5.22 -3.65
CA SER A 355 -47.08 -6.33 -2.70
C SER A 355 -46.36 -7.56 -3.25
N LEU A 356 -45.83 -8.41 -2.37
CA LEU A 356 -45.21 -9.68 -2.77
C LEU A 356 -46.21 -10.62 -3.47
N ALA A 357 -47.50 -10.49 -3.18
CA ALA A 357 -48.56 -11.21 -3.87
C ALA A 357 -48.69 -10.80 -5.34
N GLU A 358 -48.66 -9.49 -5.63
CA GLU A 358 -48.65 -8.97 -7.01
C GLU A 358 -47.38 -9.39 -7.76
N ILE A 359 -46.20 -9.29 -7.12
CA ILE A 359 -44.93 -9.71 -7.73
C ILE A 359 -44.90 -11.21 -8.02
N LYS A 360 -45.34 -12.07 -7.09
CA LYS A 360 -45.42 -13.52 -7.31
C LYS A 360 -46.47 -13.89 -8.35
N SER A 361 -47.60 -13.18 -8.41
CA SER A 361 -48.59 -13.35 -9.49
C SER A 361 -47.99 -13.00 -10.85
N ALA A 362 -47.37 -11.82 -10.97
CA ALA A 362 -46.78 -11.32 -12.21
C ALA A 362 -45.65 -12.21 -12.77
N THR A 363 -44.87 -12.86 -11.89
CA THR A 363 -43.72 -13.73 -12.25
C THR A 363 -44.06 -15.23 -12.22
N SER A 364 -45.33 -15.60 -12.08
CA SER A 364 -45.78 -17.00 -11.93
C SER A 364 -45.04 -17.77 -10.82
N GLY A 365 -44.78 -17.10 -9.69
CA GLY A 365 -44.09 -17.65 -8.52
C GLY A 365 -42.56 -17.57 -8.58
N PHE A 366 -41.99 -16.64 -9.35
CA PHE A 366 -40.56 -16.62 -9.73
C PHE A 366 -40.14 -17.85 -10.54
N ASN A 367 -40.94 -18.17 -11.57
CA ASN A 367 -40.70 -19.33 -12.45
C ASN A 367 -39.34 -19.22 -13.17
N GLU A 368 -38.52 -20.27 -13.10
CA GLU A 368 -37.19 -20.33 -13.74
C GLU A 368 -37.27 -20.14 -15.26
N ASN A 369 -38.32 -20.65 -15.91
CA ASN A 369 -38.58 -20.45 -17.34
C ASN A 369 -38.96 -19.00 -17.72
N ALA A 370 -39.10 -18.11 -16.74
CA ALA A 370 -39.31 -16.68 -16.94
C ALA A 370 -38.06 -15.84 -16.63
N ILE A 371 -36.91 -16.44 -16.30
CA ILE A 371 -35.65 -15.71 -16.11
C ILE A 371 -35.20 -15.13 -17.46
N VAL A 372 -34.86 -13.84 -17.47
CA VAL A 372 -34.31 -13.11 -18.63
C VAL A 372 -32.86 -12.64 -18.42
N GLY A 373 -32.33 -12.82 -17.21
CA GLY A 373 -30.94 -12.56 -16.88
C GLY A 373 -30.65 -12.91 -15.42
N GLN A 374 -29.44 -13.40 -15.14
CA GLN A 374 -29.00 -13.75 -13.79
C GLN A 374 -27.60 -13.16 -13.56
N GLY A 375 -27.45 -12.37 -12.51
CA GLY A 375 -26.20 -11.74 -12.11
C GLY A 375 -25.83 -12.05 -10.66
N ALA A 376 -24.64 -11.65 -10.25
CA ALA A 376 -24.08 -11.98 -8.92
C ALA A 376 -24.86 -11.41 -7.71
N SER A 377 -25.79 -10.48 -7.93
CA SER A 377 -26.55 -9.78 -6.89
C SER A 377 -28.08 -9.89 -7.02
N ALA A 378 -28.58 -10.33 -8.18
CA ALA A 378 -30.00 -10.37 -8.51
C ALA A 378 -30.30 -11.31 -9.68
N THR A 379 -31.52 -11.85 -9.71
CA THR A 379 -32.10 -12.56 -10.85
C THR A 379 -33.25 -11.75 -11.43
N VAL A 380 -33.29 -11.56 -12.74
CA VAL A 380 -34.30 -10.78 -13.44
C VAL A 380 -35.32 -11.72 -14.09
N TYR A 381 -36.58 -11.56 -13.71
CA TYR A 381 -37.71 -12.33 -14.24
C TYR A 381 -38.56 -11.45 -15.15
N ARG A 382 -39.00 -11.98 -16.30
CA ARG A 382 -40.10 -11.42 -17.06
C ARG A 382 -41.40 -11.62 -16.28
N GLY A 383 -42.26 -10.61 -16.27
CA GLY A 383 -43.59 -10.72 -15.69
C GLY A 383 -44.62 -9.83 -16.39
N SER A 384 -45.86 -9.91 -15.93
CA SER A 384 -46.95 -9.04 -16.37
C SER A 384 -47.78 -8.58 -15.19
N ILE A 385 -47.84 -7.27 -14.95
CA ILE A 385 -48.65 -6.66 -13.89
C ILE A 385 -49.90 -6.07 -14.57
N PRO A 386 -51.13 -6.51 -14.25
CA PRO A 386 -52.36 -6.10 -14.97
C PRO A 386 -52.63 -4.60 -15.04
N SER A 387 -52.01 -3.80 -14.16
CA SER A 387 -52.17 -2.35 -14.10
C SER A 387 -50.93 -1.55 -14.56
N ILE A 388 -49.95 -2.22 -15.18
CA ILE A 388 -48.71 -1.61 -15.73
C ILE A 388 -48.36 -2.17 -17.12
N GLY A 389 -48.54 -3.48 -17.36
CA GLY A 389 -48.17 -4.16 -18.60
C GLY A 389 -47.08 -5.21 -18.38
N SER A 390 -46.27 -5.48 -19.41
CA SER A 390 -45.09 -6.36 -19.30
C SER A 390 -43.95 -5.67 -18.54
N VAL A 391 -43.36 -6.38 -17.59
CA VAL A 391 -42.36 -5.84 -16.66
C VAL A 391 -41.13 -6.75 -16.52
N ALA A 392 -40.00 -6.16 -16.16
CA ALA A 392 -38.79 -6.87 -15.71
C ALA A 392 -38.67 -6.74 -14.19
N VAL A 393 -38.69 -7.86 -13.47
CA VAL A 393 -38.61 -7.93 -12.00
C VAL A 393 -37.22 -8.38 -11.59
N LYS A 394 -36.38 -7.44 -11.16
CA LYS A 394 -35.04 -7.68 -10.61
C LYS A 394 -35.18 -8.06 -9.13
N ARG A 395 -35.18 -9.36 -8.83
CA ARG A 395 -35.26 -9.93 -7.47
C ARG A 395 -33.85 -10.08 -6.90
N PHE A 396 -33.61 -9.52 -5.72
CA PHE A 396 -32.32 -9.57 -5.03
C PHE A 396 -32.31 -10.70 -4.01
N ASP A 397 -31.27 -11.52 -4.06
CA ASP A 397 -31.05 -12.59 -3.08
C ASP A 397 -30.32 -12.03 -1.86
N ARG A 398 -30.78 -12.40 -0.65
CA ARG A 398 -30.16 -12.00 0.62
C ARG A 398 -29.18 -13.03 1.17
N GLU A 399 -29.25 -14.29 0.73
CA GLU A 399 -28.35 -15.35 1.22
C GLU A 399 -26.97 -15.26 0.55
N HIS A 400 -26.91 -14.71 -0.67
CA HIS A 400 -25.68 -14.53 -1.45
C HIS A 400 -25.08 -13.11 -1.40
N TRP A 401 -25.59 -12.20 -0.57
CA TRP A 401 -24.98 -10.86 -0.43
C TRP A 401 -23.65 -10.91 0.34
N PRO A 402 -22.52 -10.44 -0.26
CA PRO A 402 -21.28 -10.29 0.48
C PRO A 402 -21.44 -9.24 1.57
N GLN A 403 -20.82 -9.46 2.72
CA GLN A 403 -21.03 -8.71 3.97
C GLN A 403 -20.31 -7.34 3.97
N CYS A 404 -20.63 -6.50 2.98
CA CYS A 404 -20.12 -5.15 2.80
C CYS A 404 -21.25 -4.12 2.91
N ASN A 405 -20.94 -2.89 3.38
CA ASN A 405 -21.92 -1.83 3.68
C ASN A 405 -22.56 -1.16 2.43
N ARG A 406 -22.72 -1.88 1.31
CA ARG A 406 -23.43 -1.42 0.11
C ARG A 406 -24.43 -2.47 -0.34
N ASN A 407 -25.68 -2.25 0.04
CA ASN A 407 -26.84 -3.02 -0.40
C ASN A 407 -27.21 -2.58 -1.84
N PRO A 408 -27.06 -3.43 -2.88
CA PRO A 408 -27.30 -3.02 -4.26
C PRO A 408 -28.76 -2.64 -4.53
N PHE A 409 -29.72 -3.31 -3.88
CA PHE A 409 -31.13 -2.94 -3.92
C PHE A 409 -31.33 -1.53 -3.36
N THR A 410 -30.68 -1.17 -2.25
CA THR A 410 -30.77 0.20 -1.69
C THR A 410 -30.13 1.23 -2.59
N THR A 411 -28.94 0.97 -3.16
CA THR A 411 -28.28 1.91 -4.07
C THR A 411 -29.13 2.18 -5.31
N GLU A 412 -29.60 1.12 -5.99
CA GLU A 412 -30.43 1.24 -7.19
C GLU A 412 -31.80 1.85 -6.88
N PHE A 413 -32.43 1.45 -5.77
CA PHE A 413 -33.68 2.04 -5.30
C PHE A 413 -33.55 3.54 -5.03
N THR A 414 -32.57 3.96 -4.22
CA THR A 414 -32.36 5.37 -3.88
C THR A 414 -32.10 6.19 -5.13
N THR A 415 -31.24 5.73 -6.04
CA THR A 415 -30.98 6.41 -7.33
C THR A 415 -32.24 6.53 -8.19
N MET A 416 -33.00 5.45 -8.38
CA MET A 416 -34.22 5.50 -9.21
C MET A 416 -35.39 6.25 -8.54
N THR A 417 -35.44 6.35 -7.20
CA THR A 417 -36.41 7.21 -6.49
C THR A 417 -36.16 8.71 -6.67
N GLY A 418 -35.03 9.11 -7.25
CA GLY A 418 -34.80 10.47 -7.74
C GLY A 418 -35.66 10.87 -8.95
N TYR A 419 -36.64 10.05 -9.35
CA TYR A 419 -37.54 10.25 -10.49
C TYR A 419 -36.82 10.41 -11.84
N LEU A 420 -35.72 9.65 -12.04
CA LEU A 420 -34.99 9.61 -13.30
C LEU A 420 -35.95 9.23 -14.45
N ARG A 421 -36.06 10.13 -15.43
CA ARG A 421 -36.99 10.06 -16.56
C ARG A 421 -36.31 10.60 -17.80
N HIS A 422 -35.67 9.71 -18.54
CA HIS A 422 -35.06 10.01 -19.83
C HIS A 422 -35.35 8.85 -20.79
N LYS A 423 -35.60 9.15 -22.08
CA LYS A 423 -36.02 8.16 -23.08
C LYS A 423 -35.05 6.98 -23.23
N ASN A 424 -33.75 7.25 -23.08
CA ASN A 424 -32.66 6.27 -23.14
C ASN A 424 -32.22 5.75 -21.75
N LEU A 425 -33.07 5.84 -20.74
CA LEU A 425 -32.91 5.08 -19.49
C LEU A 425 -33.98 3.98 -19.41
N VAL A 426 -33.66 2.89 -18.73
CA VAL A 426 -34.64 1.84 -18.38
C VAL A 426 -35.58 2.39 -17.31
N GLN A 427 -36.85 2.57 -17.66
CA GLN A 427 -37.84 3.20 -16.79
C GLN A 427 -38.21 2.31 -15.60
N PHE A 428 -37.90 2.79 -14.39
CA PHE A 428 -38.36 2.22 -13.13
C PHE A 428 -39.87 2.42 -12.96
N GLN A 429 -40.58 1.38 -12.51
CA GLN A 429 -42.04 1.28 -12.45
C GLN A 429 -42.59 0.96 -11.05
N GLY A 430 -41.82 0.35 -10.16
CA GLY A 430 -42.25 0.03 -8.79
C GLY A 430 -41.28 -0.85 -8.03
N TRP A 431 -41.58 -1.15 -6.76
CA TRP A 431 -40.69 -1.92 -5.88
C TRP A 431 -41.46 -2.77 -4.87
N CYS A 432 -40.84 -3.86 -4.41
CA CYS A 432 -41.33 -4.69 -3.32
C CYS A 432 -40.22 -4.87 -2.27
N SER A 433 -40.59 -4.80 -1.00
CA SER A 433 -39.73 -5.15 0.14
C SER A 433 -40.62 -5.72 1.26
N GLU A 434 -40.73 -7.04 1.33
CA GLU A 434 -41.64 -7.76 2.22
C GLU A 434 -40.98 -9.01 2.81
N GLY A 435 -40.70 -8.98 4.11
CA GLY A 435 -39.93 -10.01 4.80
C GLY A 435 -38.49 -10.09 4.27
N THR A 436 -38.13 -11.25 3.72
CA THR A 436 -36.85 -11.50 3.04
C THR A 436 -36.84 -11.05 1.58
N GLU A 437 -38.00 -10.88 0.95
CA GLU A 437 -38.10 -10.64 -0.50
C GLU A 437 -37.93 -9.15 -0.83
N THR A 438 -36.92 -8.84 -1.63
CA THR A 438 -36.61 -7.49 -2.12
C THR A 438 -36.49 -7.51 -3.63
N ALA A 439 -37.28 -6.69 -4.32
CA ALA A 439 -37.31 -6.64 -5.78
C ALA A 439 -37.60 -5.23 -6.32
N LEU A 440 -36.98 -4.89 -7.45
CA LEU A 440 -37.25 -3.68 -8.23
C LEU A 440 -37.93 -4.06 -9.55
N VAL A 441 -38.87 -3.24 -10.00
CA VAL A 441 -39.68 -3.48 -11.19
C VAL A 441 -39.43 -2.37 -12.21
N PHE A 442 -39.08 -2.78 -13.42
CA PHE A 442 -38.75 -1.93 -14.55
C PHE A 442 -39.61 -2.29 -15.77
N GLU A 443 -39.61 -1.43 -16.79
CA GLU A 443 -40.18 -1.78 -18.10
C GLU A 443 -39.52 -3.04 -18.69
N TYR A 444 -40.31 -3.91 -19.32
CA TYR A 444 -39.77 -5.05 -20.07
C TYR A 444 -39.35 -4.62 -21.48
N LEU A 445 -38.09 -4.87 -21.83
CA LEU A 445 -37.51 -4.51 -23.11
C LEU A 445 -37.31 -5.78 -23.95
N PRO A 446 -38.02 -5.94 -25.09
CA PRO A 446 -38.22 -7.24 -25.72
C PRO A 446 -37.01 -7.76 -26.48
N ASN A 447 -36.09 -6.88 -26.88
CA ASN A 447 -34.91 -7.24 -27.66
C ASN A 447 -33.69 -7.61 -26.79
N GLY A 448 -33.78 -7.57 -25.46
CA GLY A 448 -32.66 -7.96 -24.58
C GLY A 448 -31.53 -6.92 -24.54
N SER A 449 -30.30 -7.35 -24.31
CA SER A 449 -29.11 -6.50 -24.19
C SER A 449 -28.37 -6.34 -25.52
N LEU A 450 -27.69 -5.20 -25.68
CA LEU A 450 -26.82 -4.90 -26.82
C LEU A 450 -25.69 -5.94 -26.99
N SER A 451 -25.20 -6.52 -25.90
CA SER A 451 -24.17 -7.57 -25.94
C SER A 451 -24.61 -8.85 -26.67
N GLU A 452 -25.91 -9.13 -26.73
CA GLU A 452 -26.45 -10.29 -27.46
C GLU A 452 -26.37 -10.09 -28.98
N PHE A 453 -26.57 -8.87 -29.47
CA PHE A 453 -26.46 -8.57 -30.91
C PHE A 453 -25.01 -8.41 -31.39
N LEU A 454 -24.10 -7.96 -30.53
CA LEU A 454 -22.69 -7.79 -30.87
C LEU A 454 -21.89 -9.09 -30.74
N HIS A 455 -22.23 -9.96 -29.78
CA HIS A 455 -21.34 -11.07 -29.39
C HIS A 455 -21.97 -12.48 -29.42
N LYS A 456 -23.23 -12.66 -29.85
CA LYS A 456 -23.82 -14.00 -30.02
C LYS A 456 -23.16 -14.71 -31.21
N LYS A 457 -22.45 -15.80 -30.91
CA LYS A 457 -21.86 -16.69 -31.93
C LYS A 457 -22.99 -17.42 -32.69
N PRO A 458 -22.84 -17.73 -34.00
CA PRO A 458 -23.81 -18.51 -34.75
C PRO A 458 -24.15 -19.81 -34.00
N SER A 459 -25.42 -20.05 -33.75
CA SER A 459 -25.90 -21.30 -33.18
C SER A 459 -25.86 -22.41 -34.23
N SER A 460 -25.76 -23.65 -33.78
CA SER A 460 -25.77 -24.84 -34.64
C SER A 460 -27.16 -25.25 -35.14
N ASP A 461 -28.19 -24.45 -34.81
CA ASP A 461 -29.57 -24.66 -35.25
C ASP A 461 -29.85 -23.76 -36.47
N PRO A 462 -30.13 -24.33 -37.66
CA PRO A 462 -30.37 -23.54 -38.87
C PRO A 462 -31.71 -22.78 -38.88
N SER A 463 -32.47 -22.79 -37.78
CA SER A 463 -33.72 -22.02 -37.62
C SER A 463 -33.57 -20.70 -36.84
N GLU A 464 -32.42 -20.42 -36.21
CA GLU A 464 -32.15 -19.09 -35.62
C GLU A 464 -31.58 -18.11 -36.64
N GLU A 465 -32.35 -17.09 -37.02
CA GLU A 465 -31.86 -16.00 -37.86
C GLU A 465 -30.99 -15.02 -37.05
N ILE A 466 -29.77 -14.76 -37.51
CA ILE A 466 -28.83 -13.85 -36.84
C ILE A 466 -29.18 -12.40 -37.21
N ILE A 467 -29.89 -11.71 -36.32
CA ILE A 467 -30.21 -10.28 -36.46
C ILE A 467 -28.93 -9.45 -36.30
N VAL A 468 -28.36 -8.99 -37.41
CA VAL A 468 -27.22 -8.05 -37.39
C VAL A 468 -27.73 -6.61 -37.31
N LEU A 469 -27.27 -5.85 -36.31
CA LEU A 469 -27.55 -4.43 -36.21
C LEU A 469 -26.85 -3.66 -37.34
N SER A 470 -27.62 -2.97 -38.18
CA SER A 470 -27.10 -2.08 -39.22
C SER A 470 -26.27 -0.93 -38.63
N TRP A 471 -25.36 -0.36 -39.42
CA TRP A 471 -24.53 0.77 -38.98
C TRP A 471 -25.37 1.94 -38.43
N LYS A 472 -26.49 2.27 -39.07
CA LYS A 472 -27.42 3.30 -38.60
C LYS A 472 -28.03 2.99 -37.23
N GLN A 473 -28.36 1.74 -36.94
CA GLN A 473 -28.82 1.33 -35.60
C GLN A 473 -27.69 1.46 -34.58
N ARG A 474 -26.47 1.03 -34.93
CA ARG A 474 -25.27 1.14 -34.08
C ARG A 474 -24.95 2.58 -33.68
N VAL A 475 -24.99 3.52 -34.63
CA VAL A 475 -24.81 4.96 -34.36
C VAL A 475 -25.96 5.51 -33.50
N ASN A 476 -27.22 5.16 -33.78
CA ASN A 476 -28.36 5.55 -32.95
C ASN A 476 -28.24 5.03 -31.50
N ILE A 477 -27.72 3.82 -31.31
CA ILE A 477 -27.47 3.19 -30.01
C ILE A 477 -26.40 3.96 -29.24
N ILE A 478 -25.25 4.27 -29.87
CA ILE A 478 -24.20 5.11 -29.27
C ILE A 478 -24.76 6.48 -28.85
N LEU A 479 -25.51 7.15 -29.74
CA LEU A 479 -26.14 8.44 -29.44
C LEU A 479 -27.17 8.36 -28.32
N GLY A 480 -27.89 7.24 -28.19
CA GLY A 480 -28.83 6.98 -27.09
C GLY A 480 -28.14 6.86 -25.74
N VAL A 481 -27.08 6.05 -25.65
CA VAL A 481 -26.26 5.92 -24.43
C VAL A 481 -25.61 7.25 -24.06
N ALA A 482 -25.12 7.99 -25.06
CA ALA A 482 -24.52 9.31 -24.84
C ALA A 482 -25.54 10.34 -24.32
N SER A 483 -26.78 10.31 -24.83
CA SER A 483 -27.90 11.13 -24.32
C SER A 483 -28.24 10.76 -22.87
N ALA A 484 -28.21 9.47 -22.51
CA ALA A 484 -28.45 9.02 -21.14
C ALA A 484 -27.36 9.49 -20.16
N LEU A 485 -26.09 9.38 -20.52
CA LEU A 485 -24.98 9.83 -19.68
C LEU A 485 -24.92 11.36 -19.55
N THR A 486 -25.21 12.10 -20.62
CA THR A 486 -25.31 13.57 -20.56
C THR A 486 -26.40 14.00 -19.56
N TYR A 487 -27.56 13.33 -19.59
CA TYR A 487 -28.64 13.57 -18.62
C TYR A 487 -28.20 13.30 -17.17
N LEU A 488 -27.49 12.20 -16.91
CA LEU A 488 -27.00 11.83 -15.56
C LEU A 488 -25.86 12.74 -15.05
N HIS A 489 -24.97 13.19 -15.94
CA HIS A 489 -23.78 13.96 -15.60
C HIS A 489 -24.02 15.47 -15.49
N GLU A 490 -25.01 16.01 -16.21
CA GLU A 490 -25.20 17.46 -16.37
C GLU A 490 -26.66 17.97 -16.24
N GLU A 491 -27.70 17.15 -16.46
CA GLU A 491 -29.10 17.63 -16.50
C GLU A 491 -29.94 17.26 -15.25
N CYS A 492 -29.49 16.29 -14.46
CA CYS A 492 -30.11 15.96 -13.17
C CYS A 492 -29.87 17.07 -12.13
N GLU A 493 -30.67 17.13 -11.04
CA GLU A 493 -30.44 18.09 -9.94
C GLU A 493 -29.10 17.84 -9.22
N ARG A 494 -28.76 16.56 -9.07
CA ARG A 494 -27.51 16.03 -8.50
C ARG A 494 -26.80 15.23 -9.58
N GLN A 495 -25.48 15.32 -9.65
CA GLN A 495 -24.67 14.58 -10.60
C GLN A 495 -24.67 13.10 -10.23
N ILE A 496 -24.98 12.22 -11.18
CA ILE A 496 -25.04 10.77 -10.96
C ILE A 496 -23.94 10.10 -11.81
N ILE A 497 -22.99 9.45 -11.14
CA ILE A 497 -21.94 8.65 -11.79
C ILE A 497 -22.38 7.18 -11.77
N HIS A 498 -22.46 6.54 -12.93
CA HIS A 498 -23.08 5.23 -13.13
C HIS A 498 -22.13 4.06 -12.78
N ARG A 499 -20.83 4.21 -13.06
CA ARG A 499 -19.71 3.31 -12.70
C ARG A 499 -19.72 1.90 -13.32
N ASP A 500 -20.74 1.53 -14.10
CA ASP A 500 -20.86 0.22 -14.76
C ASP A 500 -21.54 0.33 -16.14
N VAL A 501 -21.12 1.30 -16.94
CA VAL A 501 -21.58 1.47 -18.34
C VAL A 501 -20.93 0.39 -19.21
N LYS A 502 -21.71 -0.55 -19.75
CA LYS A 502 -21.24 -1.68 -20.55
C LYS A 502 -22.33 -2.23 -21.48
N THR A 503 -21.97 -2.95 -22.54
CA THR A 503 -22.93 -3.47 -23.54
C THR A 503 -23.98 -4.44 -22.99
N CYS A 504 -23.75 -5.10 -21.84
CA CYS A 504 -24.77 -5.92 -21.17
C CYS A 504 -25.69 -5.14 -20.19
N ASN A 505 -25.38 -3.88 -19.86
CA ASN A 505 -26.28 -2.97 -19.13
C ASN A 505 -27.05 -2.00 -20.05
N ILE A 506 -26.83 -2.12 -21.37
CA ILE A 506 -27.53 -1.34 -22.40
C ILE A 506 -28.58 -2.25 -23.04
N MET A 507 -29.83 -2.00 -22.73
CA MET A 507 -30.98 -2.75 -23.21
C MET A 507 -31.57 -2.12 -24.47
N LEU A 508 -32.22 -2.90 -25.33
CA LEU A 508 -32.84 -2.40 -26.56
C LEU A 508 -34.38 -2.50 -26.49
N ASP A 509 -35.08 -1.41 -26.82
CA ASP A 509 -36.53 -1.43 -27.04
C ASP A 509 -36.92 -2.09 -28.38
N ALA A 510 -38.22 -2.19 -28.67
CA ALA A 510 -38.72 -2.89 -29.85
C ALA A 510 -38.21 -2.28 -31.18
N GLU A 511 -37.96 -0.96 -31.17
CA GLU A 511 -37.43 -0.18 -32.28
C GLU A 511 -35.88 -0.11 -32.30
N PHE A 512 -35.21 -0.89 -31.44
CA PHE A 512 -33.75 -0.98 -31.26
C PHE A 512 -33.07 0.31 -30.74
N ASN A 513 -33.78 1.18 -30.02
CA ASN A 513 -33.15 2.29 -29.31
C ASN A 513 -32.50 1.80 -28.01
N ALA A 514 -31.33 2.37 -27.69
CA ALA A 514 -30.62 2.07 -26.45
C ALA A 514 -31.30 2.65 -25.21
N LYS A 515 -31.41 1.85 -24.15
CA LYS A 515 -31.81 2.23 -22.80
C LYS A 515 -30.78 1.71 -21.79
N LEU A 516 -30.09 2.63 -21.12
CA LEU A 516 -29.08 2.32 -20.10
C LEU A 516 -29.76 2.01 -18.76
N GLY A 517 -29.27 0.99 -18.04
CA GLY A 517 -29.80 0.54 -16.76
C GLY A 517 -28.75 -0.13 -15.86
N ASP A 518 -29.24 -0.73 -14.77
CA ASP A 518 -28.47 -1.22 -13.61
C ASP A 518 -27.69 -0.12 -12.85
N PHE A 519 -28.42 0.61 -12.00
CA PHE A 519 -27.84 1.62 -11.11
C PHE A 519 -27.33 1.03 -9.79
N GLY A 520 -27.11 -0.29 -9.70
CA GLY A 520 -26.65 -0.97 -8.48
C GLY A 520 -25.26 -0.53 -7.96
N LEU A 521 -24.46 0.12 -8.82
CA LEU A 521 -23.16 0.72 -8.48
C LEU A 521 -23.15 2.25 -8.57
N ALA A 522 -24.28 2.92 -8.82
CA ALA A 522 -24.29 4.37 -9.02
C ALA A 522 -23.99 5.17 -7.74
N GLU A 523 -23.42 6.37 -7.90
CA GLU A 523 -23.18 7.33 -6.79
C GLU A 523 -23.64 8.74 -7.16
N ILE A 524 -24.16 9.47 -6.17
CA ILE A 524 -24.87 10.74 -6.34
C ILE A 524 -24.12 11.86 -5.60
N TYR A 525 -23.75 12.92 -6.32
CA TYR A 525 -22.99 14.06 -5.83
C TYR A 525 -23.70 15.39 -6.09
N GLU A 526 -23.38 16.41 -5.30
CA GLU A 526 -23.78 17.79 -5.61
C GLU A 526 -22.87 18.35 -6.71
N HIS A 527 -23.41 19.14 -7.64
CA HIS A 527 -22.66 19.69 -8.76
C HIS A 527 -21.49 20.61 -8.35
N SER A 528 -21.55 21.16 -7.13
CA SER A 528 -20.50 21.95 -6.48
C SER A 528 -19.44 21.11 -5.75
N ALA A 529 -19.58 19.78 -5.67
CA ALA A 529 -18.66 18.92 -4.93
C ALA A 529 -17.36 18.66 -5.71
N LEU A 530 -16.31 19.39 -5.32
CA LEU A 530 -14.93 19.21 -5.79
C LEU A 530 -14.50 17.73 -5.74
N LEU A 531 -13.75 17.27 -6.74
CA LEU A 531 -13.27 15.88 -6.82
C LEU A 531 -12.46 15.47 -5.58
N ALA A 532 -11.63 16.36 -5.04
CA ALA A 532 -10.88 16.14 -3.80
C ALA A 532 -11.76 15.96 -2.55
N GLY A 533 -13.00 16.46 -2.57
CA GLY A 533 -13.99 16.25 -1.50
C GLY A 533 -14.80 14.96 -1.63
N ARG A 534 -14.63 14.18 -2.71
CA ARG A 534 -15.32 12.91 -2.92
C ARG A 534 -14.54 11.79 -2.25
N ALA A 535 -15.15 11.11 -1.28
CA ALA A 535 -14.51 10.00 -0.57
C ALA A 535 -14.13 8.86 -1.52
N ALA A 536 -12.93 8.30 -1.36
CA ALA A 536 -12.47 7.16 -2.12
C ALA A 536 -13.37 5.92 -1.89
N THR A 537 -13.82 5.33 -2.99
CA THR A 537 -14.75 4.20 -3.03
C THR A 537 -13.99 2.87 -3.21
N LEU A 538 -14.68 1.75 -3.41
CA LEU A 538 -14.00 0.60 -4.02
C LEU A 538 -14.09 0.80 -5.53
N PRO A 539 -13.00 0.69 -6.31
CA PRO A 539 -13.10 0.52 -7.75
C PRO A 539 -14.02 -0.67 -8.04
N ALA A 540 -15.19 -0.39 -8.59
CA ALA A 540 -16.22 -1.37 -8.87
C ALA A 540 -16.89 -1.03 -10.20
N GLY A 541 -17.17 -2.06 -10.98
CA GLY A 541 -17.51 -2.00 -12.40
C GLY A 541 -16.87 -3.20 -13.10
N THR A 542 -17.09 -3.33 -14.40
CA THR A 542 -16.70 -4.54 -15.16
C THR A 542 -15.30 -4.42 -15.78
N MET A 543 -14.50 -5.48 -15.70
CA MET A 543 -13.15 -5.53 -16.30
C MET A 543 -13.20 -5.24 -17.80
N GLY A 544 -12.22 -4.49 -18.31
CA GLY A 544 -12.23 -3.91 -19.66
C GLY A 544 -12.84 -2.51 -19.72
N TYR A 545 -13.88 -2.21 -18.94
CA TYR A 545 -14.55 -0.90 -18.89
C TYR A 545 -14.02 0.01 -17.77
N LEU A 546 -13.32 -0.55 -16.77
CA LEU A 546 -12.79 0.23 -15.65
C LEU A 546 -11.70 1.22 -16.09
N ALA A 547 -11.92 2.50 -15.83
CA ALA A 547 -10.97 3.57 -16.12
C ALA A 547 -9.70 3.48 -15.25
N PRO A 548 -8.49 3.66 -15.80
CA PRO A 548 -7.23 3.40 -15.09
C PRO A 548 -6.98 4.31 -13.89
N GLU A 549 -7.35 5.58 -13.96
CA GLU A 549 -7.28 6.52 -12.83
C GLU A 549 -8.29 6.16 -11.73
N TYR A 550 -9.45 5.60 -12.11
CA TYR A 550 -10.46 5.16 -11.16
C TYR A 550 -10.04 3.88 -10.42
N VAL A 551 -9.37 2.95 -11.11
CA VAL A 551 -8.74 1.76 -10.49
C VAL A 551 -7.67 2.16 -9.47
N TYR A 552 -6.90 3.22 -9.74
CA TYR A 552 -5.84 3.69 -8.86
C TYR A 552 -6.34 4.54 -7.68
N THR A 553 -7.23 5.51 -7.93
CA THR A 553 -7.68 6.48 -6.91
C THR A 553 -8.89 6.00 -6.11
N GLY A 554 -9.73 5.14 -6.69
CA GLY A 554 -11.05 4.80 -6.14
C GLY A 554 -12.06 5.95 -6.14
N VAL A 555 -11.75 7.14 -6.66
CA VAL A 555 -12.65 8.31 -6.65
C VAL A 555 -13.42 8.38 -7.98
N PRO A 556 -14.75 8.17 -8.00
CA PRO A 556 -15.51 8.17 -9.25
C PRO A 556 -15.81 9.59 -9.74
N SER A 557 -15.58 9.81 -11.03
CA SER A 557 -15.89 11.06 -11.74
C SER A 557 -16.70 10.78 -13.01
N GLU A 558 -17.21 11.82 -13.65
CA GLU A 558 -17.84 11.71 -14.97
C GLU A 558 -16.84 11.15 -16.01
N LYS A 559 -15.54 11.45 -15.87
CA LYS A 559 -14.47 10.88 -16.71
C LYS A 559 -14.37 9.36 -16.62
N THR A 560 -14.76 8.76 -15.49
CA THR A 560 -14.82 7.30 -15.31
C THR A 560 -15.88 6.69 -16.23
N ASP A 561 -17.08 7.28 -16.26
CA ASP A 561 -18.15 6.85 -17.17
C ASP A 561 -17.84 7.18 -18.64
N VAL A 562 -17.11 8.27 -18.93
CA VAL A 562 -16.64 8.58 -20.30
C VAL A 562 -15.70 7.49 -20.83
N TYR A 563 -14.79 6.96 -20.00
CA TYR A 563 -13.92 5.86 -20.41
C TYR A 563 -14.74 4.60 -20.75
N SER A 564 -15.64 4.21 -19.86
CA SER A 564 -16.57 3.09 -20.05
C SER A 564 -17.42 3.26 -21.32
N PHE A 565 -17.91 4.47 -21.59
CA PHE A 565 -18.59 4.83 -22.84
C PHE A 565 -17.68 4.71 -24.07
N GLY A 566 -16.43 5.14 -23.98
CA GLY A 566 -15.44 4.95 -25.04
C GLY A 566 -15.23 3.48 -25.40
N VAL A 567 -15.15 2.60 -24.39
CA VAL A 567 -15.09 1.15 -24.62
C VAL A 567 -16.36 0.62 -25.30
N VAL A 568 -17.55 1.04 -24.86
CA VAL A 568 -18.83 0.69 -25.53
C VAL A 568 -18.87 1.15 -26.98
N VAL A 569 -18.37 2.35 -27.30
CA VAL A 569 -18.28 2.85 -28.68
C VAL A 569 -17.40 1.93 -29.53
N LEU A 570 -16.25 1.49 -29.00
CA LEU A 570 -15.38 0.53 -29.72
C LEU A 570 -16.04 -0.84 -29.87
N GLU A 571 -16.71 -1.39 -28.85
CA GLU A 571 -17.44 -2.67 -28.99
C GLU A 571 -18.50 -2.60 -30.09
N VAL A 572 -19.28 -1.51 -30.13
CA VAL A 572 -20.34 -1.30 -31.13
C VAL A 572 -19.78 -1.20 -32.55
N CYS A 573 -18.62 -0.56 -32.75
CA CYS A 573 -18.01 -0.42 -34.08
C CYS A 573 -17.29 -1.70 -34.55
N THR A 574 -16.70 -2.46 -33.63
CA THR A 574 -15.82 -3.60 -33.96
C THR A 574 -16.50 -4.97 -33.87
N GLY A 575 -17.65 -5.08 -33.20
CA GLY A 575 -18.30 -6.37 -32.91
C GLY A 575 -17.52 -7.24 -31.91
N ARG A 576 -16.45 -6.71 -31.31
CA ARG A 576 -15.58 -7.42 -30.37
C ARG A 576 -15.99 -7.14 -28.92
N ARG A 577 -15.60 -8.05 -28.02
CA ARG A 577 -15.73 -7.84 -26.57
C ARG A 577 -14.62 -6.89 -26.08
N ALA A 578 -14.91 -6.11 -25.03
CA ALA A 578 -13.94 -5.24 -24.37
C ALA A 578 -12.66 -6.00 -23.91
N VAL A 579 -12.82 -7.26 -23.50
CA VAL A 579 -11.74 -8.25 -23.35
C VAL A 579 -12.16 -9.52 -24.11
N GLY A 580 -11.31 -9.99 -25.01
CA GLY A 580 -11.56 -11.19 -25.83
C GLY A 580 -11.41 -12.50 -25.06
N ASP A 581 -11.93 -13.58 -25.65
CA ASP A 581 -11.80 -14.96 -25.13
C ASP A 581 -10.32 -15.41 -24.99
N ASP A 582 -9.40 -14.71 -25.67
CA ASP A 582 -7.94 -14.88 -25.68
C ASP A 582 -7.20 -13.94 -24.70
N GLY A 583 -7.92 -13.04 -24.01
CA GLY A 583 -7.35 -12.00 -23.16
C GLY A 583 -7.00 -10.69 -23.88
N THR A 584 -7.23 -10.57 -25.18
CA THR A 584 -6.94 -9.33 -25.93
C THR A 584 -7.85 -8.19 -25.48
N VAL A 585 -7.26 -7.06 -25.04
CA VAL A 585 -8.01 -5.86 -24.64
C VAL A 585 -8.34 -5.01 -25.87
N LEU A 586 -9.62 -4.70 -26.07
CA LEU A 586 -10.10 -4.04 -27.29
C LEU A 586 -9.50 -2.64 -27.51
N VAL A 587 -9.33 -1.87 -26.43
CA VAL A 587 -8.70 -0.54 -26.49
C VAL A 587 -7.28 -0.63 -27.07
N ASP A 588 -6.53 -1.65 -26.67
CA ASP A 588 -5.11 -1.82 -27.04
C ASP A 588 -4.96 -2.36 -28.46
N LEU A 589 -5.88 -3.23 -28.89
CA LEU A 589 -6.03 -3.63 -30.29
C LEU A 589 -6.29 -2.42 -31.19
N MET A 590 -7.19 -1.50 -30.79
CA MET A 590 -7.48 -0.31 -31.58
C MET A 590 -6.32 0.69 -31.63
N TRP A 591 -5.53 0.83 -30.56
CA TRP A 591 -4.28 1.59 -30.62
C TRP A 591 -3.26 0.98 -31.59
N SER A 592 -3.17 -0.34 -31.71
CA SER A 592 -2.31 -1.02 -32.70
C SER A 592 -2.78 -0.76 -34.15
N HIS A 593 -4.09 -0.78 -34.39
CA HIS A 593 -4.67 -0.39 -35.67
C HIS A 593 -4.42 1.10 -36.00
N TRP A 594 -4.48 1.98 -35.00
CA TRP A 594 -4.14 3.40 -35.17
C TRP A 594 -2.65 3.62 -35.49
N GLU A 595 -1.74 3.00 -34.74
CA GLU A 595 -0.28 3.08 -34.96
C GLU A 595 0.17 2.57 -36.33
N THR A 596 -0.60 1.66 -36.94
CA THR A 596 -0.35 1.12 -38.28
C THR A 596 -1.07 1.87 -39.40
N GLY A 597 -1.81 2.95 -39.10
CA GLY A 597 -2.57 3.73 -40.09
C GLY A 597 -3.78 2.99 -40.65
N LYS A 598 -4.33 2.05 -39.89
CA LYS A 598 -5.31 1.02 -40.30
C LYS A 598 -6.50 0.96 -39.34
N VAL A 599 -6.97 2.10 -38.86
CA VAL A 599 -8.07 2.18 -37.87
C VAL A 599 -9.35 1.49 -38.35
N LEU A 600 -9.64 1.56 -39.65
CA LEU A 600 -10.80 0.90 -40.28
C LEU A 600 -10.70 -0.63 -40.34
N ASP A 601 -9.50 -1.24 -40.27
CA ASP A 601 -9.34 -2.70 -40.16
C ASP A 601 -9.97 -3.25 -38.86
N GLY A 602 -10.26 -2.38 -37.88
CA GLY A 602 -10.96 -2.75 -36.65
C GLY A 602 -12.47 -2.93 -36.80
N ALA A 603 -13.09 -2.44 -37.88
CA ALA A 603 -14.54 -2.44 -38.06
C ALA A 603 -15.15 -3.85 -38.10
N ASP A 604 -16.41 -3.97 -37.65
CA ASP A 604 -17.10 -5.26 -37.57
C ASP A 604 -17.31 -5.90 -38.96
N ILE A 605 -16.70 -7.06 -39.17
CA ILE A 605 -16.84 -7.87 -40.39
C ILE A 605 -18.29 -8.26 -40.69
N MET A 606 -19.18 -8.30 -39.68
CA MET A 606 -20.60 -8.59 -39.85
C MET A 606 -21.36 -7.44 -40.53
N LEU A 607 -20.81 -6.21 -40.54
CA LEU A 607 -21.36 -5.09 -41.30
C LEU A 607 -21.05 -5.18 -42.80
N ARG A 608 -20.12 -6.03 -43.25
CA ARG A 608 -19.81 -6.26 -44.68
C ARG A 608 -19.54 -4.99 -45.50
N GLU A 609 -18.88 -4.01 -44.89
CA GLU A 609 -18.62 -2.67 -45.48
C GLU A 609 -19.89 -1.81 -45.74
N GLU A 610 -21.06 -2.20 -45.21
CA GLU A 610 -22.31 -1.41 -45.22
C GLU A 610 -22.31 -0.29 -44.16
N PHE A 611 -21.27 0.55 -44.17
CA PHE A 611 -21.11 1.73 -43.31
C PHE A 611 -20.46 2.88 -44.07
N ASP A 612 -20.67 4.12 -43.60
CA ASP A 612 -19.92 5.27 -44.10
C ASP A 612 -18.52 5.27 -43.47
N ALA A 613 -17.47 5.28 -44.31
CA ALA A 613 -16.10 5.13 -43.85
C ALA A 613 -15.60 6.34 -43.03
N GLU A 614 -16.00 7.56 -43.38
CA GLU A 614 -15.62 8.77 -42.64
C GLU A 614 -16.36 8.85 -41.30
N GLU A 615 -17.61 8.37 -41.23
CA GLU A 615 -18.37 8.24 -39.98
C GLU A 615 -17.80 7.12 -39.10
N MET A 616 -17.47 5.95 -39.66
CA MET A 616 -16.85 4.84 -38.93
C MET A 616 -15.49 5.25 -38.32
N GLU A 617 -14.59 5.85 -39.12
CA GLU A 617 -13.30 6.35 -38.62
C GLU A 617 -13.49 7.39 -37.51
N ARG A 618 -14.39 8.36 -37.71
CA ARG A 618 -14.73 9.40 -36.73
C ARG A 618 -15.27 8.83 -35.43
N VAL A 619 -16.15 7.82 -35.48
CA VAL A 619 -16.71 7.17 -34.29
C VAL A 619 -15.64 6.31 -33.58
N LEU A 620 -14.78 5.59 -34.30
CA LEU A 620 -13.64 4.86 -33.73
C LEU A 620 -12.65 5.80 -33.03
N MET A 621 -12.30 6.93 -33.65
CA MET A 621 -11.47 7.97 -33.04
C MET A 621 -12.11 8.55 -31.78
N VAL A 622 -13.43 8.73 -31.76
CA VAL A 622 -14.18 9.15 -30.55
C VAL A 622 -14.12 8.08 -29.46
N GLY A 623 -14.26 6.78 -29.81
CA GLY A 623 -14.08 5.68 -28.87
C GLY A 623 -12.70 5.70 -28.20
N MET A 624 -11.62 5.89 -28.97
CA MET A 624 -10.25 5.93 -28.45
C MET A 624 -9.94 7.18 -27.61
N VAL A 625 -10.48 8.37 -27.95
CA VAL A 625 -10.26 9.58 -27.13
C VAL A 625 -11.11 9.58 -25.85
N CYS A 626 -12.28 8.95 -25.87
CA CYS A 626 -13.05 8.68 -24.65
C CYS A 626 -12.34 7.63 -23.77
N ALA A 627 -11.78 6.58 -24.36
CA ALA A 627 -10.97 5.56 -23.68
C ALA A 627 -9.49 5.99 -23.43
N HIS A 628 -9.19 7.29 -23.41
CA HIS A 628 -7.83 7.79 -23.24
C HIS A 628 -7.29 7.51 -21.81
N PRO A 629 -6.04 7.05 -21.62
CA PRO A 629 -5.48 6.73 -20.30
C PRO A 629 -5.49 7.90 -19.29
N ASP A 630 -5.08 9.10 -19.71
CA ASP A 630 -5.21 10.34 -18.93
C ASP A 630 -6.66 10.87 -19.03
N SER A 631 -7.32 11.07 -17.88
CA SER A 631 -8.71 11.54 -17.76
C SER A 631 -8.91 12.97 -18.25
N GLU A 632 -7.86 13.80 -18.25
CA GLU A 632 -7.92 15.21 -18.64
C GLU A 632 -7.77 15.43 -20.15
N LYS A 633 -7.63 14.34 -20.93
CA LYS A 633 -7.77 14.36 -22.39
C LYS A 633 -9.13 13.84 -22.87
N ARG A 634 -9.93 13.22 -21.99
CA ARG A 634 -11.26 12.71 -22.35
C ARG A 634 -12.24 13.87 -22.53
N PRO A 635 -12.99 13.95 -23.64
CA PRO A 635 -14.04 14.95 -23.82
C PRO A 635 -15.23 14.66 -22.89
N ARG A 636 -16.12 15.64 -22.66
CA ARG A 636 -17.45 15.35 -22.09
C ARG A 636 -18.28 14.59 -23.11
N VAL A 637 -19.24 13.79 -22.64
CA VAL A 637 -20.10 12.96 -23.49
C VAL A 637 -20.80 13.78 -24.59
N LYS A 638 -21.34 14.97 -24.26
CA LYS A 638 -21.96 15.87 -25.24
C LYS A 638 -21.00 16.40 -26.31
N ASP A 639 -19.72 16.60 -25.98
CA ASP A 639 -18.72 17.07 -26.93
C ASP A 639 -18.31 15.91 -27.86
N ALA A 640 -18.20 14.68 -27.34
CA ALA A 640 -18.05 13.47 -28.14
C ALA A 640 -19.23 13.25 -29.12
N VAL A 641 -20.48 13.49 -28.69
CA VAL A 641 -21.67 13.43 -29.57
C VAL A 641 -21.57 14.42 -30.73
N ARG A 642 -21.09 15.65 -30.48
CA ARG A 642 -20.89 16.64 -31.54
C ARG A 642 -19.83 16.19 -32.54
N ILE A 643 -18.74 15.56 -32.09
CA ILE A 643 -17.73 14.99 -32.98
C ILE A 643 -18.34 13.88 -33.83
N ILE A 644 -19.04 12.90 -33.24
CA ILE A 644 -19.70 11.79 -33.97
C ILE A 644 -20.54 12.30 -35.15
N ARG A 645 -21.36 13.32 -34.90
CA ARG A 645 -22.25 13.93 -35.91
C ARG A 645 -21.55 14.84 -36.94
N GLY A 646 -20.25 15.10 -36.80
CA GLY A 646 -19.54 16.09 -37.63
C GLY A 646 -19.83 17.55 -37.27
N GLU A 647 -20.46 17.82 -36.12
CA GLU A 647 -20.72 19.17 -35.58
C GLU A 647 -19.49 19.79 -34.86
N ALA A 648 -18.36 19.08 -34.86
CA ALA A 648 -17.09 19.45 -34.24
C ALA A 648 -15.90 18.78 -34.97
N PRO A 649 -14.68 19.34 -34.91
CA PRO A 649 -13.50 18.75 -35.55
C PRO A 649 -13.10 17.40 -34.93
N LEU A 650 -12.39 16.57 -35.71
CA LEU A 650 -11.85 15.28 -35.26
C LEU A 650 -10.91 15.44 -34.05
N PRO A 651 -10.85 14.44 -33.13
CA PRO A 651 -10.01 14.52 -31.95
C PRO A 651 -8.53 14.32 -32.32
N VAL A 652 -7.65 15.16 -31.77
CA VAL A 652 -6.21 15.04 -32.01
C VAL A 652 -5.64 13.91 -31.14
N LEU A 653 -5.47 12.73 -31.75
CA LEU A 653 -4.89 11.55 -31.13
C LEU A 653 -3.36 11.51 -31.33
N PRO A 654 -2.57 11.07 -30.34
CA PRO A 654 -1.12 10.90 -30.48
C PRO A 654 -0.78 9.76 -31.47
N ALA A 655 0.37 9.85 -32.11
CA ALA A 655 0.83 8.86 -33.11
C ALA A 655 1.21 7.48 -32.52
N ARG A 656 1.18 7.32 -31.19
CA ARG A 656 1.34 6.06 -30.45
C ARG A 656 0.50 6.08 -29.17
N ARG A 657 0.16 4.90 -28.62
CA ARG A 657 -0.56 4.73 -27.35
C ARG A 657 0.14 5.49 -26.23
N PRO A 658 -0.51 6.49 -25.60
CA PRO A 658 0.12 7.31 -24.57
C PRO A 658 0.31 6.53 -23.27
N LEU A 659 1.48 6.67 -22.64
CA LEU A 659 1.77 6.04 -21.36
C LEU A 659 0.97 6.71 -20.23
N LEU A 660 0.40 5.89 -19.33
CA LEU A 660 -0.39 6.34 -18.19
C LEU A 660 0.51 7.11 -17.19
N ARG A 661 0.33 8.44 -17.12
CA ARG A 661 0.96 9.31 -16.13
C ARG A 661 -0.02 9.62 -15.00
N ILE A 662 -0.02 8.79 -13.97
CA ILE A 662 -0.79 9.06 -12.75
C ILE A 662 -0.03 10.11 -11.93
N ARG A 663 -0.61 11.31 -11.82
CA ARG A 663 -0.14 12.34 -10.88
C ARG A 663 -0.76 12.12 -9.50
N PRO A 664 -0.05 12.43 -8.41
CA PRO A 664 -0.70 12.74 -7.14
C PRO A 664 -1.66 13.92 -7.31
N ALA A 665 -2.74 13.98 -6.52
CA ALA A 665 -3.69 15.10 -6.56
C ALA A 665 -3.06 16.46 -6.14
N ASN A 666 -1.85 16.41 -5.58
CA ASN A 666 -1.12 17.51 -4.96
C ASN A 666 -0.38 18.42 -5.96
N GLU A 667 -0.25 18.04 -7.25
CA GLU A 667 0.44 18.86 -8.28
C GLU A 667 -0.41 20.03 -8.84
N ALA A 668 -1.52 20.38 -8.19
CA ALA A 668 -2.47 21.40 -8.68
C ALA A 668 -2.45 22.73 -7.90
N GLU A 669 -1.72 22.83 -6.79
CA GLU A 669 -1.87 23.95 -5.82
C GLU A 669 -0.76 25.02 -5.85
N GLU A 670 0.24 24.92 -6.74
CA GLU A 670 1.40 25.85 -6.77
C GLU A 670 1.10 27.26 -7.35
N MET A 671 -0.12 27.79 -7.14
CA MET A 671 -0.50 29.14 -7.61
C MET A 671 -1.47 29.95 -6.72
N ILE A 672 -2.03 29.41 -5.62
CA ILE A 672 -2.95 30.16 -4.73
C ILE A 672 -2.68 29.81 -3.25
N VAL A 673 -2.97 30.76 -2.35
CA VAL A 673 -2.90 30.70 -0.88
C VAL A 673 -1.51 30.96 -0.29
N ASP A 674 -1.19 32.25 -0.24
CA ASP A 674 -0.33 32.83 0.78
C ASP A 674 -1.14 32.96 2.09
N GLY A 675 -0.65 32.39 3.20
CA GLY A 675 -1.14 32.65 4.57
C GLY A 675 -2.13 31.65 5.22
N LEU A 676 -1.97 31.49 6.54
CA LEU A 676 -2.79 30.72 7.50
C LEU A 676 -2.74 29.18 7.35
N GLY A 677 -1.74 28.57 7.99
CA GLY A 677 -1.68 27.11 8.18
C GLY A 677 -2.73 26.59 9.17
N ILE A 678 -3.22 25.37 8.90
CA ILE A 678 -4.08 24.56 9.76
C ILE A 678 -3.46 23.16 9.79
N GLU A 679 -3.35 22.55 10.98
CA GLU A 679 -2.71 21.24 11.14
C GLU A 679 -3.61 20.11 10.63
N GLU A 680 -3.14 19.39 9.61
CA GLU A 680 -3.67 18.06 9.28
C GLU A 680 -3.19 17.03 10.31
N ASN A 681 -4.03 16.05 10.64
CA ASN A 681 -3.69 15.05 11.64
C ASN A 681 -4.17 13.65 11.27
N GLU A 682 -3.50 12.69 11.90
CA GLU A 682 -2.91 11.53 11.24
C GLU A 682 -2.98 10.27 12.12
N TRP A 683 -2.78 9.08 11.55
CA TRP A 683 -2.88 7.82 12.30
C TRP A 683 -1.96 6.71 11.77
N VAL A 684 -1.68 5.70 12.60
CA VAL A 684 -0.32 5.15 12.68
C VAL A 684 -0.26 3.62 12.72
N GLY A 685 0.62 3.04 11.89
CA GLY A 685 0.98 1.62 11.91
C GLY A 685 2.32 1.38 12.60
N GLN A 686 2.63 0.12 12.93
CA GLN A 686 3.89 -0.22 13.61
C GLN A 686 4.61 -1.40 12.93
N PHE A 687 5.90 -1.23 12.65
CA PHE A 687 6.70 -2.22 11.93
C PHE A 687 7.91 -2.66 12.75
N ARG A 688 8.20 -3.95 12.73
CA ARG A 688 9.39 -4.57 13.33
C ARG A 688 10.01 -5.52 12.31
N ALA A 689 11.32 -5.44 12.13
CA ALA A 689 12.02 -6.20 11.09
C ALA A 689 12.61 -7.53 11.58
N GLU A 690 12.84 -7.70 12.88
CA GLU A 690 13.81 -8.69 13.37
C GLU A 690 13.23 -9.97 13.99
N VAL A 691 12.03 -9.97 14.60
CA VAL A 691 11.49 -11.15 15.31
C VAL A 691 10.67 -12.09 14.41
N ALA A 692 10.96 -12.07 13.11
CA ALA A 692 10.53 -13.10 12.18
C ALA A 692 11.49 -13.26 11.00
N ASN A 693 11.77 -14.51 10.63
CA ASN A 693 12.77 -14.86 9.62
C ASN A 693 12.21 -14.95 8.18
N ASN A 694 10.94 -14.57 8.00
CA ASN A 694 10.17 -14.71 6.76
C ASN A 694 9.43 -13.44 6.34
N LEU A 695 9.73 -12.29 6.97
CA LEU A 695 9.10 -10.99 6.67
C LEU A 695 9.50 -10.44 5.29
N PRO A 696 8.65 -9.60 4.67
CA PRO A 696 8.97 -8.98 3.40
C PRO A 696 9.97 -7.81 3.59
N PRO A 697 10.85 -7.52 2.61
CA PRO A 697 11.85 -6.46 2.75
C PRO A 697 11.19 -5.08 2.92
N PRO A 698 11.76 -4.13 3.68
CA PRO A 698 11.08 -2.88 4.08
C PRO A 698 10.40 -2.07 2.95
N LYS A 699 10.97 -2.06 1.73
CA LYS A 699 10.33 -1.41 0.57
C LYS A 699 8.97 -2.01 0.16
N ASN A 700 8.74 -3.29 0.43
CA ASN A 700 7.46 -3.98 0.19
C ASN A 700 6.45 -3.74 1.33
N VAL A 701 6.90 -3.22 2.48
CA VAL A 701 6.07 -2.90 3.65
C VAL A 701 5.32 -1.58 3.44
N ILE A 702 5.92 -0.64 2.70
CA ILE A 702 5.34 0.69 2.43
C ILE A 702 3.98 0.61 1.70
N PRO A 703 3.77 -0.23 0.65
CA PRO A 703 2.44 -0.48 0.09
C PRO A 703 1.42 -1.03 1.10
N LEU A 704 1.84 -1.90 2.04
CA LEU A 704 0.96 -2.48 3.05
C LEU A 704 0.55 -1.44 4.11
N LEU A 705 1.49 -0.60 4.56
CA LEU A 705 1.19 0.54 5.42
C LEU A 705 0.24 1.55 4.75
N LYS A 706 0.44 1.84 3.46
CA LYS A 706 -0.48 2.70 2.69
C LYS A 706 -1.84 2.04 2.47
N SER A 707 -1.92 0.71 2.31
CA SER A 707 -3.21 -0.01 2.15
C SER A 707 -4.08 0.00 3.41
N VAL A 708 -3.46 0.06 4.60
CA VAL A 708 -4.17 0.32 5.86
C VAL A 708 -4.32 1.80 6.18
N GLY A 709 -3.88 2.73 5.33
CA GLY A 709 -4.06 4.18 5.54
C GLY A 709 -3.18 4.79 6.63
N ALA A 710 -2.09 4.13 7.03
CA ALA A 710 -1.14 4.69 8.00
C ALA A 710 -0.32 5.85 7.39
N THR A 711 0.09 6.80 8.23
CA THR A 711 0.92 7.96 7.87
C THR A 711 2.16 8.13 8.74
N LYS A 712 2.20 7.53 9.93
CA LYS A 712 3.39 7.43 10.79
C LYS A 712 3.77 5.95 11.00
N VAL A 713 5.01 5.68 11.41
CA VAL A 713 5.54 4.34 11.72
C VAL A 713 6.47 4.37 12.94
N LYS A 714 6.29 3.45 13.90
CA LYS A 714 7.32 3.13 14.91
C LYS A 714 8.13 1.94 14.44
N LEU A 715 9.45 2.12 14.41
CA LEU A 715 10.47 1.08 14.26
C LEU A 715 11.01 0.72 15.66
N TYR A 716 11.39 -0.53 15.87
CA TYR A 716 11.94 -1.01 17.15
C TYR A 716 13.47 -0.91 17.25
N ASP A 717 14.08 -0.47 16.16
CA ASP A 717 15.48 -0.45 15.86
C ASP A 717 15.73 0.74 14.90
N ALA A 718 16.99 0.96 14.54
CA ALA A 718 17.40 1.94 13.56
C ALA A 718 17.94 1.29 12.26
N ASP A 719 17.34 0.19 11.80
CA ASP A 719 17.82 -0.56 10.62
C ASP A 719 18.08 0.38 9.42
N PRO A 720 19.34 0.47 8.94
CA PRO A 720 19.70 1.27 7.77
C PRO A 720 19.00 0.87 6.46
N GLN A 721 18.31 -0.29 6.38
CA GLN A 721 17.48 -0.66 5.24
C GLN A 721 16.06 -0.12 5.39
N ALA A 722 15.43 -0.24 6.56
CA ALA A 722 14.15 0.36 6.89
C ALA A 722 14.19 1.89 6.77
N LEU A 723 15.14 2.54 7.43
CA LEU A 723 15.29 4.01 7.40
C LEU A 723 15.47 4.55 5.97
N ARG A 724 16.19 3.82 5.10
CA ARG A 724 16.34 4.19 3.68
C ARG A 724 15.12 3.85 2.83
N ALA A 725 14.39 2.77 3.13
CA ALA A 725 13.17 2.45 2.41
C ALA A 725 12.09 3.53 2.59
N PHE A 726 11.99 4.11 3.80
CA PHE A 726 11.06 5.20 4.10
C PHE A 726 11.52 6.58 3.57
N ALA A 727 12.69 6.70 2.94
CA ALA A 727 13.13 7.95 2.32
C ALA A 727 12.16 8.38 1.19
N GLY A 728 11.70 9.63 1.22
CA GLY A 728 10.71 10.17 0.27
C GLY A 728 9.32 9.51 0.33
N SER A 729 9.07 8.62 1.29
CA SER A 729 7.84 7.80 1.32
C SER A 729 6.58 8.56 1.77
N GLY A 730 6.78 9.70 2.45
CA GLY A 730 5.78 10.52 3.13
C GLY A 730 5.62 10.23 4.63
N PHE A 731 6.08 9.07 5.11
CA PHE A 731 5.83 8.62 6.49
C PHE A 731 6.67 9.35 7.54
N GLU A 732 6.06 9.70 8.67
CA GLU A 732 6.79 10.08 9.88
C GLU A 732 7.35 8.86 10.60
N LEU A 733 8.63 8.88 10.99
CA LEU A 733 9.27 7.79 11.72
C LEU A 733 9.54 8.12 13.19
N THR A 734 9.11 7.21 14.05
CA THR A 734 9.53 7.06 15.44
C THR A 734 10.53 5.92 15.51
N VAL A 735 11.79 6.20 15.83
CA VAL A 735 12.90 5.22 15.79
C VAL A 735 13.24 4.82 17.21
N ALA A 736 13.15 3.53 17.57
CA ALA A 736 13.53 3.08 18.90
C ALA A 736 15.01 2.71 19.01
N LEU A 737 15.52 2.81 20.23
CA LEU A 737 16.87 2.48 20.63
C LEU A 737 16.77 1.41 21.73
N GLY A 738 17.31 0.23 21.44
CA GLY A 738 17.10 -0.97 22.25
C GLY A 738 17.70 -0.92 23.65
N ASN A 739 17.16 -1.73 24.55
CA ASN A 739 17.48 -1.71 25.98
C ASN A 739 18.97 -2.03 26.24
N GLU A 740 19.59 -2.85 25.41
CA GLU A 740 21.00 -3.22 25.39
C GLU A 740 21.96 -2.05 25.09
N TYR A 741 21.47 -0.97 24.46
CA TYR A 741 22.26 0.23 24.18
C TYR A 741 22.23 1.26 25.32
N LEU A 742 21.29 1.19 26.27
CA LEU A 742 21.08 2.24 27.30
C LEU A 742 22.34 2.56 28.12
N ALA A 743 23.08 1.54 28.54
CA ALA A 743 24.33 1.71 29.28
C ALA A 743 25.44 2.39 28.44
N GLN A 744 25.43 2.19 27.12
CA GLN A 744 26.37 2.82 26.20
C GLN A 744 25.95 4.25 25.86
N MET A 745 24.65 4.48 25.65
CA MET A 745 24.08 5.78 25.26
C MET A 745 23.96 6.77 26.43
N SER A 746 24.21 6.31 27.66
CA SER A 746 24.45 7.18 28.81
C SER A 746 25.68 8.09 28.60
N ASP A 747 26.66 7.64 27.82
CA ASP A 747 27.85 8.41 27.41
C ASP A 747 27.47 9.42 26.29
N PRO A 748 27.63 10.74 26.50
CA PRO A 748 27.29 11.76 25.50
C PRO A 748 28.03 11.62 24.17
N ILE A 749 29.27 11.12 24.16
CA ILE A 749 30.06 10.99 22.93
C ILE A 749 29.50 9.83 22.09
N LYS A 750 29.16 8.71 22.72
CA LYS A 750 28.52 7.56 22.06
C LYS A 750 27.10 7.88 21.60
N ALA A 751 26.34 8.63 22.39
CA ALA A 751 25.04 9.17 21.99
C ALA A 751 25.15 10.11 20.77
N GLN A 752 26.17 10.97 20.72
CA GLN A 752 26.40 11.87 19.58
C GLN A 752 26.83 11.10 18.31
N GLY A 753 27.67 10.07 18.44
CA GLY A 753 27.97 9.14 17.35
C GLY A 753 26.72 8.44 16.83
N TRP A 754 25.92 7.87 17.74
CA TRP A 754 24.68 7.16 17.39
C TRP A 754 23.67 8.07 16.69
N VAL A 755 23.43 9.29 17.19
CA VAL A 755 22.52 10.26 16.54
C VAL A 755 23.02 10.68 15.16
N LYS A 756 24.33 10.87 14.98
CA LYS A 756 24.92 11.20 13.67
C LYS A 756 24.69 10.08 12.65
N GLU A 757 25.00 8.84 13.02
CA GLU A 757 24.92 7.66 12.15
C GLU A 757 23.48 7.19 11.89
N ASN A 758 22.63 7.16 12.92
CA ASN A 758 21.34 6.48 12.91
C ASN A 758 20.15 7.44 12.71
N VAL A 759 20.36 8.76 12.82
CA VAL A 759 19.32 9.77 12.63
C VAL A 759 19.73 10.83 11.62
N GLN A 760 20.80 11.60 11.88
CA GLN A 760 21.19 12.74 11.04
C GLN A 760 21.52 12.32 9.60
N ALA A 761 22.17 11.16 9.41
CA ALA A 761 22.52 10.62 8.10
C ALA A 761 21.33 10.30 7.18
N TYR A 762 20.10 10.29 7.69
CA TYR A 762 18.88 10.04 6.89
C TYR A 762 18.01 11.29 6.67
N LEU A 763 18.33 12.41 7.33
CA LEU A 763 17.62 13.67 7.18
C LEU A 763 18.12 14.45 5.94
N PRO A 764 17.27 15.25 5.27
CA PRO A 764 15.82 15.39 5.49
C PRO A 764 15.00 14.30 4.77
N ASN A 765 15.64 13.42 3.99
CA ASN A 765 14.98 12.50 3.07
C ASN A 765 14.01 11.52 3.76
N THR A 766 14.35 11.05 4.96
CA THR A 766 13.49 10.22 5.81
C THR A 766 12.99 11.09 6.98
N LYS A 767 11.67 11.26 7.10
CA LYS A 767 11.03 12.17 8.07
C LYS A 767 11.01 11.57 9.49
N ILE A 768 12.17 11.44 10.12
CA ILE A 768 12.29 11.04 11.53
C ILE A 768 11.78 12.19 12.42
N VAL A 769 10.90 11.89 13.38
CA VAL A 769 10.25 12.87 14.28
C VAL A 769 10.42 12.54 15.77
N ALA A 770 10.77 11.30 16.12
CA ALA A 770 11.01 10.91 17.51
C ALA A 770 12.03 9.77 17.65
N ILE A 771 12.76 9.77 18.78
CA ILE A 771 13.61 8.68 19.24
C ILE A 771 13.01 8.10 20.54
N VAL A 772 12.77 6.79 20.58
CA VAL A 772 12.29 6.08 21.77
C VAL A 772 13.45 5.36 22.44
N VAL A 773 13.99 5.94 23.50
CA VAL A 773 15.10 5.39 24.27
C VAL A 773 14.57 4.34 25.24
N GLY A 774 14.72 3.07 24.89
CA GLY A 774 14.25 1.94 25.67
C GLY A 774 12.74 1.66 25.61
N ASN A 775 12.37 0.41 25.94
CA ASN A 775 10.99 -0.06 26.01
C ASN A 775 10.77 -0.85 27.31
N GLU A 776 9.77 -0.43 28.10
CA GLU A 776 9.30 -1.08 29.34
C GLU A 776 10.35 -1.29 30.44
N VAL A 777 11.43 -0.50 30.41
CA VAL A 777 12.61 -0.65 31.28
C VAL A 777 12.26 -0.57 32.78
N LEU A 778 11.39 0.37 33.17
CA LEU A 778 10.99 0.60 34.57
C LEU A 778 10.23 -0.59 35.20
N THR A 779 9.69 -1.48 34.37
CA THR A 779 8.99 -2.72 34.77
C THR A 779 9.88 -3.96 34.64
N SER A 780 11.14 -3.80 34.23
CA SER A 780 12.12 -4.89 34.18
C SER A 780 12.73 -5.17 35.56
N ASN A 781 13.15 -6.42 35.79
CA ASN A 781 13.88 -6.83 37.00
C ASN A 781 15.37 -6.39 36.99
N GLN A 782 15.79 -5.50 36.08
CA GLN A 782 17.19 -5.12 35.87
C GLN A 782 17.45 -3.67 36.31
N SER A 783 17.80 -3.48 37.59
CA SER A 783 18.08 -2.16 38.18
C SER A 783 19.14 -1.36 37.43
N ALA A 784 20.11 -2.02 36.78
CA ALA A 784 21.12 -1.37 35.95
C ALA A 784 20.52 -0.67 34.71
N LEU A 785 19.51 -1.26 34.06
CA LEU A 785 18.83 -0.62 32.92
C LEU A 785 17.96 0.55 33.39
N THR A 786 17.24 0.39 34.51
CA THR A 786 16.46 1.46 35.15
C THR A 786 17.34 2.67 35.50
N ALA A 787 18.57 2.44 35.99
CA ALA A 787 19.53 3.51 36.27
C ALA A 787 20.11 4.16 35.00
N ALA A 788 20.30 3.42 33.91
CA ALA A 788 20.85 3.91 32.64
C ALA A 788 19.84 4.64 31.75
N LEU A 789 18.53 4.37 31.90
CA LEU A 789 17.48 4.93 31.04
C LEU A 789 17.51 6.47 30.97
N PHE A 790 17.46 7.14 32.11
CA PHE A 790 17.37 8.60 32.15
C PHE A 790 18.65 9.30 31.66
N PRO A 791 19.88 8.89 32.06
CA PRO A 791 21.11 9.37 31.44
C PRO A 791 21.14 9.17 29.92
N ALA A 792 20.69 8.03 29.40
CA ALA A 792 20.62 7.80 27.95
C ALA A 792 19.66 8.76 27.24
N MET A 793 18.48 9.04 27.81
CA MET A 793 17.56 10.06 27.28
C MET A 793 18.20 11.45 27.25
N GLN A 794 18.92 11.84 28.32
CA GLN A 794 19.60 13.13 28.41
C GLN A 794 20.72 13.26 27.36
N SER A 795 21.55 12.23 27.22
CA SER A 795 22.69 12.21 26.29
C SER A 795 22.26 12.18 24.82
N ILE A 796 21.23 11.40 24.46
CA ILE A 796 20.63 11.41 23.11
C ILE A 796 19.99 12.77 22.79
N HIS A 797 19.33 13.41 23.76
CA HIS A 797 18.80 14.77 23.57
C HIS A 797 19.91 15.82 23.44
N GLY A 798 20.99 15.71 24.22
CA GLY A 798 22.18 16.57 24.09
C GLY A 798 22.77 16.49 22.68
N ALA A 799 22.96 15.27 22.18
CA ALA A 799 23.40 15.02 20.81
C ALA A 799 22.49 15.66 19.73
N LEU A 800 21.16 15.60 19.91
CA LEU A 800 20.22 16.30 19.01
C LEU A 800 20.30 17.82 19.12
N VAL A 801 20.61 18.39 20.29
CA VAL A 801 20.85 19.84 20.47
C VAL A 801 22.12 20.25 19.74
N ASP A 802 23.22 19.51 19.91
CA ASP A 802 24.50 19.75 19.23
C ASP A 802 24.37 19.71 17.70
N CYS A 803 23.52 18.82 17.19
CA CYS A 803 23.24 18.70 15.75
C CYS A 803 22.16 19.68 15.24
N GLY A 804 21.57 20.50 16.11
CA GLY A 804 20.49 21.45 15.78
C GLY A 804 19.11 20.81 15.49
N LEU A 805 18.96 19.51 15.75
CA LEU A 805 17.79 18.68 15.41
C LEU A 805 16.72 18.64 16.50
N ASN A 806 17.01 19.08 17.72
CA ASN A 806 16.14 18.96 18.90
C ASN A 806 14.80 19.73 18.82
N LYS A 807 14.58 20.52 17.75
CA LYS A 807 13.30 21.18 17.44
C LYS A 807 12.42 20.38 16.47
N GLN A 808 12.99 19.40 15.78
CA GLN A 808 12.32 18.53 14.81
C GLN A 808 12.12 17.12 15.39
N ILE A 809 13.03 16.67 16.24
CA ILE A 809 13.07 15.29 16.75
C ILE A 809 12.98 15.30 18.28
N PHE A 810 11.91 14.70 18.80
CA PHE A 810 11.69 14.53 20.23
C PHE A 810 12.42 13.28 20.76
N VAL A 811 12.87 13.33 22.02
CA VAL A 811 13.35 12.13 22.74
C VAL A 811 12.31 11.74 23.78
N THR A 812 12.02 10.44 23.86
CA THR A 812 11.01 9.86 24.75
C THR A 812 11.38 8.42 25.13
N THR A 813 10.56 7.76 25.95
CA THR A 813 10.69 6.36 26.41
C THR A 813 9.30 5.75 26.46
N ALA A 814 9.16 4.45 26.16
CA ALA A 814 7.90 3.73 26.23
C ALA A 814 7.74 2.94 27.54
N HIS A 815 6.55 2.96 28.13
CA HIS A 815 6.25 2.31 29.42
C HIS A 815 5.04 1.38 29.35
N SER A 816 5.12 0.24 30.03
CA SER A 816 3.95 -0.60 30.33
C SER A 816 3.03 0.08 31.34
N LEU A 817 1.72 -0.15 31.26
CA LEU A 817 0.76 0.27 32.30
C LEU A 817 1.05 -0.34 33.69
N ALA A 818 1.93 -1.35 33.80
CA ALA A 818 2.41 -1.90 35.07
C ALA A 818 3.34 -0.96 35.88
N ILE A 819 3.56 0.29 35.42
CA ILE A 819 4.09 1.38 36.27
C ILE A 819 3.04 2.03 37.17
N LEU A 820 1.75 1.72 37.00
CA LEU A 820 0.64 2.17 37.84
C LEU A 820 0.47 1.25 39.06
N ASP A 821 0.07 1.81 40.20
CA ASP A 821 -0.14 1.11 41.48
C ASP A 821 -1.62 0.68 41.58
N VAL A 822 -2.49 1.64 41.86
CA VAL A 822 -3.94 1.56 41.62
C VAL A 822 -4.22 2.14 40.23
N SER A 823 -5.14 1.54 39.47
CA SER A 823 -5.57 2.02 38.15
C SER A 823 -7.10 2.09 37.95
N TYR A 824 -7.90 1.60 38.90
CA TYR A 824 -9.37 1.71 38.85
C TYR A 824 -9.95 2.30 40.15
N PRO A 825 -10.92 3.23 40.08
CA PRO A 825 -11.35 3.95 38.86
C PRO A 825 -10.24 4.89 38.35
N PRO A 826 -10.30 5.37 37.09
CA PRO A 826 -9.26 6.23 36.51
C PRO A 826 -8.85 7.41 37.41
N SER A 827 -9.79 8.10 38.05
CA SER A 827 -9.50 9.20 38.98
C SER A 827 -8.68 8.83 40.23
N ALA A 828 -8.63 7.56 40.60
CA ALA A 828 -7.87 7.06 41.75
C ALA A 828 -6.43 6.62 41.38
N THR A 829 -6.05 6.75 40.11
CA THR A 829 -4.79 6.22 39.58
C THR A 829 -3.58 6.98 40.11
N SER A 830 -2.52 6.25 40.45
CA SER A 830 -1.21 6.82 40.77
C SER A 830 -0.08 5.90 40.31
N PHE A 831 1.09 6.48 40.03
CA PHE A 831 2.30 5.70 39.73
C PHE A 831 2.83 4.98 40.98
N ARG A 832 3.40 3.80 40.74
CA ARG A 832 4.09 2.99 41.75
C ARG A 832 5.15 3.78 42.52
N ARG A 833 5.02 3.78 43.85
CA ARG A 833 5.84 4.61 44.75
C ARG A 833 7.33 4.26 44.70
N ASP A 834 7.66 2.98 44.43
CA ASP A 834 9.03 2.51 44.24
C ASP A 834 9.64 3.01 42.92
N LEU A 835 8.84 3.30 41.90
CA LEU A 835 9.29 3.80 40.61
C LEU A 835 9.41 5.33 40.56
N LEU A 836 8.71 6.08 41.44
CA LEU A 836 8.70 7.55 41.44
C LEU A 836 10.09 8.20 41.44
N GLY A 837 11.08 7.58 42.11
CA GLY A 837 12.45 8.10 42.12
C GLY A 837 13.17 8.05 40.78
N SER A 838 12.79 7.12 39.89
CA SER A 838 13.30 7.03 38.50
C SER A 838 12.37 7.72 37.51
N LEU A 839 11.06 7.75 37.78
CA LEU A 839 10.06 8.34 36.90
C LEU A 839 10.03 9.88 36.97
N THR A 840 10.20 10.49 38.14
CA THR A 840 10.10 11.96 38.27
C THR A 840 11.11 12.71 37.39
N PRO A 841 12.41 12.34 37.31
CA PRO A 841 13.35 12.97 36.37
C PRO A 841 12.93 12.84 34.89
N ILE A 842 12.33 11.71 34.51
CA ILE A 842 11.81 11.47 33.15
C ILE A 842 10.62 12.41 32.87
N LEU A 843 9.71 12.57 33.84
CA LEU A 843 8.58 13.52 33.73
C LEU A 843 9.04 14.98 33.67
N ASP A 844 10.03 15.37 34.48
CA ASP A 844 10.66 16.70 34.42
C ASP A 844 11.30 16.96 33.04
N PHE A 845 11.91 15.94 32.44
CA PHE A 845 12.48 16.02 31.10
C PHE A 845 11.41 16.16 30.01
N HIS A 846 10.28 15.44 30.10
CA HIS A 846 9.14 15.64 29.21
C HIS A 846 8.57 17.06 29.32
N VAL A 847 8.37 17.58 30.54
CA VAL A 847 7.94 18.98 30.76
C VAL A 847 8.94 19.99 30.21
N LYS A 848 10.25 19.73 30.35
CA LYS A 848 11.31 20.64 29.89
C LYS A 848 11.51 20.65 28.38
N THR A 849 11.33 19.51 27.71
CA THR A 849 11.55 19.35 26.26
C THR A 849 10.27 19.49 25.43
N GLY A 850 9.11 19.36 26.06
CA GLY A 850 7.81 19.30 25.38
C GLY A 850 7.51 17.94 24.73
N SER A 851 8.36 16.92 24.93
CA SER A 851 8.14 15.60 24.35
C SER A 851 7.01 14.82 25.04
N PRO A 852 6.26 13.98 24.30
CA PRO A 852 5.21 13.14 24.88
C PRO A 852 5.79 11.99 25.71
N ILE A 853 5.02 11.52 26.68
CA ILE A 853 5.24 10.22 27.33
C ILE A 853 4.52 9.12 26.52
N LEU A 854 5.19 7.98 26.32
CA LEU A 854 4.68 6.88 25.50
C LEU A 854 4.23 5.71 26.39
N ILE A 855 3.01 5.21 26.16
CA ILE A 855 2.43 4.08 26.91
C ILE A 855 2.02 2.93 26.01
N ASN A 856 2.37 1.71 26.43
CA ASN A 856 1.93 0.46 25.82
C ASN A 856 0.64 0.03 26.55
N ALA A 857 -0.51 0.15 25.89
CA ALA A 857 -1.82 0.07 26.51
C ALA A 857 -2.70 -0.97 25.82
N TYR A 858 -2.89 -2.12 26.45
CA TYR A 858 -3.60 -3.26 25.87
C TYR A 858 -4.87 -3.59 26.68
N PRO A 859 -6.07 -3.27 26.15
CA PRO A 859 -7.35 -3.75 26.70
C PRO A 859 -7.49 -5.28 26.72
N PHE A 860 -6.72 -5.99 25.89
CA PHE A 860 -6.70 -7.45 25.83
C PHE A 860 -6.36 -8.07 27.19
N PHE A 861 -5.24 -7.71 27.82
CA PHE A 861 -4.80 -8.33 29.08
C PHE A 861 -5.80 -8.09 30.24
N ALA A 862 -6.45 -6.92 30.29
CA ALA A 862 -7.49 -6.65 31.28
C ALA A 862 -8.74 -7.54 31.08
N TYR A 863 -9.07 -7.89 29.83
CA TYR A 863 -10.13 -8.87 29.54
C TYR A 863 -9.67 -10.30 29.83
N GLU A 864 -8.44 -10.67 29.46
CA GLU A 864 -7.88 -12.01 29.69
C GLU A 864 -7.79 -12.37 31.17
N GLU A 865 -7.34 -11.43 32.02
CA GLU A 865 -7.22 -11.60 33.47
C GLU A 865 -8.60 -11.70 34.15
N ASN A 866 -9.63 -11.04 33.61
CA ASN A 866 -10.96 -11.01 34.23
C ASN A 866 -12.16 -10.99 33.23
N PRO A 867 -12.34 -12.05 32.41
CA PRO A 867 -13.32 -12.06 31.31
C PRO A 867 -14.78 -12.23 31.77
N LYS A 868 -15.02 -12.29 33.08
CA LYS A 868 -16.34 -12.39 33.71
C LYS A 868 -16.89 -11.03 34.15
N HIS A 869 -16.02 -10.03 34.30
CA HIS A 869 -16.37 -8.73 34.88
C HIS A 869 -15.96 -7.56 33.96
N VAL A 870 -14.87 -7.72 33.20
CA VAL A 870 -14.59 -6.86 32.05
C VAL A 870 -15.47 -7.29 30.88
N SER A 871 -16.35 -6.41 30.40
CA SER A 871 -17.22 -6.70 29.26
C SER A 871 -16.41 -6.76 27.96
N LEU A 872 -16.63 -7.81 27.16
CA LEU A 872 -15.98 -7.95 25.85
C LEU A 872 -16.35 -6.79 24.91
N ASP A 873 -17.58 -6.29 24.96
CA ASP A 873 -18.02 -5.16 24.13
C ASP A 873 -17.32 -3.84 24.52
N PHE A 874 -17.00 -3.66 25.81
CA PHE A 874 -16.30 -2.49 26.35
C PHE A 874 -14.81 -2.44 25.96
N VAL A 875 -14.18 -3.61 25.77
CA VAL A 875 -12.79 -3.68 25.27
C VAL A 875 -12.70 -3.71 23.74
N LEU A 876 -13.74 -4.16 23.02
CA LEU A 876 -13.76 -4.23 21.55
C LEU A 876 -14.39 -3.01 20.83
N PHE A 877 -14.59 -1.90 21.54
CA PHE A 877 -15.26 -0.68 21.02
C PHE A 877 -16.65 -0.96 20.41
N GLN A 878 -17.42 -1.88 21.01
CA GLN A 878 -18.79 -2.20 20.59
C GLN A 878 -19.81 -1.39 21.42
N PRO A 879 -21.04 -1.16 20.93
CA PRO A 879 -22.07 -0.45 21.68
C PRO A 879 -22.38 -1.12 23.02
N ASN A 880 -22.04 -0.47 24.13
CA ASN A 880 -22.21 -0.99 25.49
C ASN A 880 -22.66 0.14 26.44
N GLN A 881 -22.86 -0.16 27.73
CA GLN A 881 -23.34 0.84 28.72
C GLN A 881 -22.24 1.73 29.30
N GLY A 882 -20.96 1.44 29.04
CA GLY A 882 -19.81 2.12 29.62
C GLY A 882 -19.74 2.00 31.14
N PHE A 883 -18.92 2.85 31.75
CA PHE A 883 -19.03 3.18 33.17
C PHE A 883 -18.75 4.67 33.40
N THR A 884 -19.31 5.23 34.46
CA THR A 884 -18.97 6.59 34.91
C THR A 884 -18.06 6.50 36.12
N ASP A 885 -16.89 7.13 36.02
CA ASP A 885 -15.89 7.20 37.08
C ASP A 885 -16.43 8.03 38.27
N PRO A 886 -16.52 7.47 39.49
CA PRO A 886 -17.13 8.14 40.64
C PRO A 886 -16.29 9.30 41.21
N GLY A 887 -15.00 9.40 40.90
CA GLY A 887 -14.16 10.50 41.39
C GLY A 887 -14.06 11.68 40.43
N SER A 888 -14.15 11.44 39.12
CA SER A 888 -14.08 12.49 38.09
C SER A 888 -15.44 12.86 37.47
N ASN A 889 -16.43 11.96 37.54
CA ASN A 889 -17.69 11.97 36.77
C ASN A 889 -17.51 11.86 35.25
N PHE A 890 -16.32 11.53 34.75
CA PHE A 890 -16.14 11.20 33.32
C PHE A 890 -16.77 9.85 33.00
N HIS A 891 -17.40 9.76 31.82
CA HIS A 891 -18.00 8.54 31.32
C HIS A 891 -17.09 7.92 30.25
N TYR A 892 -16.77 6.64 30.42
CA TYR A 892 -15.94 5.86 29.52
C TYR A 892 -16.81 4.81 28.84
N ASP A 893 -16.89 4.87 27.51
CA ASP A 893 -17.59 3.88 26.67
C ASP A 893 -16.65 2.76 26.19
N ASN A 894 -15.33 2.92 26.36
CA ASN A 894 -14.32 1.93 26.01
C ASN A 894 -13.14 1.91 27.00
N MET A 895 -12.47 0.75 27.09
CA MET A 895 -11.34 0.52 28.00
C MET A 895 -10.09 1.34 27.67
N LEU A 896 -9.78 1.57 26.39
CA LEU A 896 -8.53 2.23 26.00
C LEU A 896 -8.50 3.69 26.47
N PHE A 897 -9.62 4.41 26.37
CA PHE A 897 -9.71 5.79 26.88
C PHE A 897 -9.61 5.83 28.42
N ALA A 898 -10.17 4.84 29.12
CA ALA A 898 -10.00 4.73 30.57
C ALA A 898 -8.52 4.47 30.97
N GLN A 899 -7.80 3.64 30.22
CA GLN A 899 -6.37 3.38 30.43
C GLN A 899 -5.50 4.65 30.18
N VAL A 900 -5.82 5.44 29.16
CA VAL A 900 -5.09 6.70 28.86
C VAL A 900 -5.38 7.77 29.92
N ASP A 901 -6.65 7.96 30.29
CA ASP A 901 -7.06 8.99 31.25
C ASP A 901 -6.64 8.66 32.69
N ALA A 902 -6.50 7.38 33.03
CA ALA A 902 -5.84 6.95 34.26
C ALA A 902 -4.37 7.44 34.33
N VAL A 903 -3.62 7.40 33.22
CA VAL A 903 -2.25 7.94 33.19
C VAL A 903 -2.25 9.46 33.29
N TYR A 904 -3.21 10.18 32.70
CA TYR A 904 -3.38 11.63 32.95
C TYR A 904 -3.68 11.94 34.43
N HIS A 905 -4.51 11.13 35.10
CA HIS A 905 -4.73 11.24 36.55
C HIS A 905 -3.46 10.94 37.36
N ALA A 906 -2.67 9.93 36.98
CA ALA A 906 -1.40 9.62 37.63
C ALA A 906 -0.38 10.77 37.53
N LEU A 907 -0.30 11.44 36.37
CA LEU A 907 0.53 12.64 36.17
C LEU A 907 0.09 13.80 37.07
N ASP A 908 -1.22 14.08 37.13
CA ASP A 908 -1.81 15.12 37.97
C ASP A 908 -1.59 14.85 39.47
N ALA A 909 -1.58 13.58 39.88
CA ALA A 909 -1.31 13.13 41.24
C ALA A 909 0.17 13.27 41.66
N VAL A 910 1.14 13.25 40.73
CA VAL A 910 2.54 13.59 41.02
C VAL A 910 2.74 15.10 41.06
N GLY A 911 2.03 15.87 40.21
CA GLY A 911 2.06 17.33 40.28
C GLY A 911 1.47 18.07 39.09
N ILE A 912 0.98 19.28 39.36
CA ILE A 912 0.30 20.17 38.40
C ILE A 912 1.17 20.52 37.17
N SER A 913 2.49 20.48 37.31
CA SER A 913 3.45 20.65 36.21
C SER A 913 3.30 19.59 35.12
N TYR A 914 3.07 18.33 35.50
CA TYR A 914 3.02 17.19 34.57
C TYR A 914 1.66 17.04 33.88
N LYS A 915 0.61 17.73 34.37
CA LYS A 915 -0.75 17.74 33.79
C LYS A 915 -0.80 18.13 32.30
N LYS A 916 0.25 18.78 31.78
CA LYS A 916 0.38 19.21 30.38
C LYS A 916 1.24 18.29 29.51
N VAL A 917 1.87 17.25 30.05
CA VAL A 917 2.65 16.29 29.25
C VAL A 917 1.69 15.53 28.33
N PRO A 918 1.87 15.54 26.99
CA PRO A 918 1.01 14.78 26.09
C PRO A 918 1.26 13.27 26.23
N ILE A 919 0.21 12.47 26.12
CA ILE A 919 0.31 10.99 26.09
C ILE A 919 0.16 10.50 24.65
N VAL A 920 0.99 9.55 24.27
CA VAL A 920 0.88 8.78 23.01
C VAL A 920 0.76 7.30 23.36
N VAL A 921 -0.20 6.60 22.76
CA VAL A 921 -0.28 5.14 22.89
C VAL A 921 0.73 4.54 21.91
N SER A 922 1.88 4.11 22.42
CA SER A 922 3.02 3.64 21.62
C SER A 922 2.90 2.22 21.12
N GLU A 923 1.99 1.44 21.71
CA GLU A 923 1.58 0.09 21.28
C GLU A 923 0.16 -0.17 21.79
N THR A 924 -0.71 -0.70 20.92
CA THR A 924 -1.98 -1.33 21.30
C THR A 924 -2.45 -2.29 20.22
N GLY A 925 -3.13 -3.38 20.60
CA GLY A 925 -3.55 -4.42 19.67
C GLY A 925 -4.30 -5.56 20.35
N TRP A 926 -4.63 -6.60 19.57
CA TRP A 926 -5.36 -7.78 20.04
C TRP A 926 -4.94 -9.03 19.25
N PRO A 927 -4.59 -10.15 19.90
CA PRO A 927 -4.05 -11.33 19.23
C PRO A 927 -5.15 -12.15 18.52
N SER A 928 -4.86 -12.63 17.30
CA SER A 928 -5.80 -13.39 16.47
C SER A 928 -5.89 -14.88 16.81
N ASN A 929 -4.99 -15.39 17.63
CA ASN A 929 -4.92 -16.77 18.10
C ASN A 929 -4.10 -16.81 19.40
N GLY A 930 -4.35 -17.77 20.29
CA GLY A 930 -3.66 -17.90 21.56
C GLY A 930 -3.73 -19.31 22.14
N ASP A 931 -3.04 -19.53 23.25
CA ASP A 931 -3.09 -20.78 24.01
C ASP A 931 -4.45 -20.92 24.73
N PRO A 932 -4.88 -22.13 25.16
CA PRO A 932 -6.23 -22.36 25.70
C PRO A 932 -6.60 -21.59 26.97
N GLN A 933 -5.66 -20.86 27.56
CA GLN A 933 -5.84 -19.98 28.72
C GLN A 933 -6.00 -18.50 28.34
N GLU A 934 -5.61 -18.10 27.12
CA GLU A 934 -5.60 -16.72 26.64
C GLU A 934 -7.01 -16.28 26.18
N VAL A 935 -7.94 -16.21 27.14
CA VAL A 935 -9.38 -16.04 26.86
C VAL A 935 -9.64 -14.74 26.12
N GLY A 936 -10.07 -14.88 24.86
CA GLY A 936 -10.38 -13.76 23.97
C GLY A 936 -9.46 -13.63 22.76
N ALA A 937 -8.29 -14.29 22.76
CA ALA A 937 -7.33 -14.31 21.66
C ALA A 937 -7.88 -15.08 20.44
N THR A 938 -8.64 -14.39 19.60
CA THR A 938 -9.36 -14.99 18.46
C THR A 938 -9.40 -14.02 17.28
N CYS A 939 -9.40 -14.60 16.07
CA CYS A 939 -9.40 -13.87 14.81
C CYS A 939 -10.58 -12.90 14.70
N ASP A 940 -11.77 -13.27 15.19
CA ASP A 940 -12.94 -12.38 15.18
C ASP A 940 -12.83 -11.22 16.17
N ASN A 941 -12.26 -11.44 17.37
CA ASN A 941 -12.02 -10.38 18.34
C ASN A 941 -10.90 -9.44 17.88
N ALA A 942 -9.80 -9.95 17.32
CA ALA A 942 -8.74 -9.14 16.73
C ALA A 942 -9.27 -8.25 15.59
N ARG A 943 -10.08 -8.85 14.71
CA ARG A 943 -10.80 -8.16 13.63
C ARG A 943 -11.76 -7.08 14.14
N LYS A 944 -12.47 -7.31 15.25
CA LYS A 944 -13.31 -6.31 15.90
C LYS A 944 -12.48 -5.19 16.54
N TYR A 945 -11.47 -5.53 17.34
CA TYR A 945 -10.63 -4.57 18.05
C TYR A 945 -9.90 -3.64 17.09
N ASN A 946 -8.99 -4.18 16.28
CA ASN A 946 -8.21 -3.41 15.33
C ASN A 946 -9.13 -2.75 14.28
N GLY A 947 -10.11 -3.49 13.76
CA GLY A 947 -11.06 -2.96 12.79
C GLY A 947 -11.97 -1.85 13.31
N ASN A 948 -12.23 -1.73 14.61
CA ASN A 948 -13.01 -0.61 15.18
C ASN A 948 -12.11 0.55 15.59
N LEU A 949 -10.97 0.27 16.25
CA LEU A 949 -9.93 1.25 16.58
C LEU A 949 -9.55 2.08 15.33
N ILE A 950 -9.25 1.39 14.23
CA ILE A 950 -8.90 1.99 12.94
C ILE A 950 -10.04 2.86 12.38
N LYS A 951 -11.30 2.40 12.44
CA LYS A 951 -12.45 3.22 12.00
C LYS A 951 -12.63 4.47 12.87
N MET A 952 -12.39 4.37 14.17
CA MET A 952 -12.44 5.51 15.10
C MET A 952 -11.35 6.54 14.78
N MET A 953 -10.13 6.10 14.45
CA MET A 953 -9.04 6.94 13.94
C MET A 953 -9.44 7.65 12.64
N MET A 954 -9.85 6.90 11.61
CA MET A 954 -10.35 7.46 10.34
C MET A 954 -11.49 8.47 10.53
N SER A 955 -12.38 8.23 11.50
CA SER A 955 -13.55 9.07 11.76
C SER A 955 -13.30 10.33 12.60
N LYS A 956 -12.03 10.61 12.98
CA LYS A 956 -11.62 11.73 13.85
C LYS A 956 -12.36 11.73 15.21
N LYS A 957 -12.44 10.56 15.85
CA LYS A 957 -13.09 10.35 17.16
C LYS A 957 -12.13 9.94 18.30
N MET A 958 -10.82 10.09 18.12
CA MET A 958 -9.82 9.70 19.12
C MET A 958 -9.61 10.77 20.19
N ARG A 959 -10.65 11.06 20.97
CA ARG A 959 -10.67 12.07 22.02
C ARG A 959 -11.11 11.45 23.33
N THR A 960 -10.28 11.53 24.36
CA THR A 960 -10.61 10.95 25.67
C THR A 960 -11.47 11.90 26.50
N PRO A 961 -12.24 11.42 27.50
CA PRO A 961 -13.04 12.28 28.37
C PRO A 961 -12.27 13.42 29.08
N ILE A 962 -11.01 13.22 29.46
CA ILE A 962 -10.14 14.28 30.03
C ILE A 962 -9.63 15.24 28.94
N ARG A 963 -9.46 14.76 27.70
CA ARG A 963 -8.91 15.51 26.55
C ARG A 963 -9.86 15.58 25.34
N PRO A 964 -11.08 16.12 25.48
CA PRO A 964 -11.99 16.31 24.35
C PRO A 964 -11.46 17.28 23.27
N GLU A 965 -10.48 18.11 23.62
CA GLU A 965 -9.85 19.11 22.76
C GLU A 965 -8.69 18.59 21.89
N CYS A 966 -8.04 17.48 22.28
CA CYS A 966 -6.85 16.93 21.60
C CYS A 966 -7.15 15.55 20.99
N ASP A 967 -6.72 15.32 19.75
CA ASP A 967 -6.77 14.00 19.13
C ASP A 967 -5.56 13.13 19.56
N LEU A 968 -5.83 11.93 20.05
CA LEU A 968 -4.86 10.99 20.62
C LEU A 968 -4.11 10.23 19.52
N THR A 969 -2.77 10.28 19.55
CA THR A 969 -1.92 9.45 18.67
C THR A 969 -1.80 8.03 19.22
N ILE A 970 -2.04 7.03 18.36
CA ILE A 970 -2.08 5.61 18.71
C ILE A 970 -1.34 4.80 17.64
N PHE A 971 -0.34 4.01 18.02
CA PHE A 971 0.38 3.07 17.17
C PHE A 971 -0.23 1.66 17.29
N VAL A 972 -0.68 1.07 16.18
CA VAL A 972 -1.31 -0.26 16.17
C VAL A 972 -0.25 -1.38 16.07
N PHE A 973 -0.20 -2.24 17.09
CA PHE A 973 0.69 -3.38 17.24
C PHE A 973 0.00 -4.68 16.77
N ALA A 974 0.52 -5.42 15.79
CA ALA A 974 1.68 -5.15 14.94
C ALA A 974 1.32 -5.37 13.45
N LEU A 975 2.11 -4.82 12.53
CA LEU A 975 1.81 -5.00 11.10
C LEU A 975 1.87 -6.47 10.66
N PHE A 976 2.76 -7.29 11.24
CA PHE A 976 2.96 -8.69 10.86
C PHE A 976 2.87 -9.67 12.04
N ASN A 977 2.50 -10.92 11.75
CA ASN A 977 2.69 -12.05 12.66
C ASN A 977 4.19 -12.40 12.78
N GLU A 978 4.73 -12.36 14.00
CA GLU A 978 6.17 -12.50 14.27
C GLU A 978 6.51 -13.92 14.76
N ASN A 979 6.87 -14.82 13.83
CA ASN A 979 7.00 -16.25 14.10
C ASN A 979 8.12 -16.65 15.10
N MET A 980 9.14 -15.82 15.32
CA MET A 980 10.25 -16.12 16.24
C MET A 980 10.02 -15.61 17.68
N LYS A 981 8.87 -14.96 17.97
CA LYS A 981 8.62 -14.42 19.32
C LYS A 981 8.53 -15.53 20.39
N PRO A 982 9.31 -15.44 21.49
CA PRO A 982 9.18 -16.31 22.64
C PRO A 982 7.91 -15.97 23.44
N GLY A 983 7.49 -16.87 24.33
CA GLY A 983 6.29 -16.69 25.15
C GLY A 983 5.07 -17.45 24.61
N PRO A 984 3.85 -17.10 25.07
CA PRO A 984 2.62 -17.81 24.70
C PRO A 984 2.25 -17.61 23.22
N THR A 985 1.19 -18.26 22.76
CA THR A 985 0.80 -18.25 21.35
C THR A 985 0.27 -16.88 20.88
N SER A 986 -0.33 -16.06 21.75
CA SER A 986 -0.73 -14.69 21.42
C SER A 986 0.39 -13.84 20.80
N GLU A 987 1.60 -13.87 21.39
CA GLU A 987 2.76 -13.07 20.98
C GLU A 987 3.09 -13.18 19.48
N ARG A 988 2.95 -14.39 18.93
CA ARG A 988 3.23 -14.69 17.51
C ARG A 988 2.09 -14.30 16.56
N ASN A 989 0.96 -13.85 17.09
CA ASN A 989 -0.34 -13.71 16.40
C ASN A 989 -0.99 -12.31 16.53
N TYR A 990 -0.22 -11.25 16.84
CA TYR A 990 -0.69 -9.86 16.88
C TYR A 990 -0.78 -9.16 15.51
N GLY A 991 -0.48 -9.85 14.41
CA GLY A 991 -0.37 -9.28 13.08
C GLY A 991 -1.69 -8.77 12.49
N LEU A 992 -1.62 -7.65 11.76
CA LEU A 992 -2.61 -7.27 10.75
C LEU A 992 -2.46 -8.12 9.48
N PHE A 993 -1.21 -8.45 9.11
CA PHE A 993 -0.83 -9.26 7.95
C PHE A 993 0.00 -10.50 8.35
N ASN A 994 -0.04 -11.52 7.50
CA ASN A 994 0.92 -12.62 7.49
C ASN A 994 2.23 -12.14 6.84
N PRO A 995 3.38 -12.83 7.06
CA PRO A 995 4.67 -12.47 6.48
C PRO A 995 4.72 -12.45 4.93
N ASP A 996 3.76 -13.05 4.24
CA ASP A 996 3.63 -12.96 2.77
C ASP A 996 2.90 -11.69 2.28
N GLY A 997 2.39 -10.86 3.20
CA GLY A 997 1.59 -9.67 2.89
C GLY A 997 0.08 -9.92 2.77
N THR A 998 -0.42 -11.15 2.97
CA THR A 998 -1.86 -11.42 3.03
C THR A 998 -2.44 -10.95 4.37
N PRO A 999 -3.68 -10.38 4.43
CA PRO A 999 -4.28 -9.96 5.68
C PRO A 999 -4.68 -11.18 6.55
N VAL A 1000 -4.39 -11.14 7.86
CA VAL A 1000 -4.78 -12.21 8.80
C VAL A 1000 -6.31 -12.24 8.98
N TYR A 1001 -6.94 -11.08 8.91
CA TYR A 1001 -8.39 -10.89 8.97
C TYR A 1001 -8.80 -9.63 8.20
N SER A 1002 -10.04 -9.61 7.67
CA SER A 1002 -10.55 -8.44 6.97
C SER A 1002 -10.88 -7.30 7.95
N LEU A 1003 -10.02 -6.28 7.97
CA LEU A 1003 -10.19 -5.05 8.76
C LEU A 1003 -11.42 -4.21 8.36
N GLY A 1004 -12.07 -4.55 7.23
CA GLY A 1004 -13.09 -3.70 6.58
C GLY A 1004 -12.49 -2.54 5.78
N ILE A 1005 -11.16 -2.43 5.74
CA ILE A 1005 -10.39 -1.58 4.83
C ILE A 1005 -10.22 -2.35 3.51
N LYS A 1006 -10.18 -1.65 2.38
CA LYS A 1006 -10.20 -2.26 1.05
C LYS A 1006 -8.79 -2.56 0.55
N THR A 1007 -8.28 -3.74 0.89
CA THR A 1007 -7.03 -4.27 0.35
C THR A 1007 -7.21 -4.73 -1.11
N SER A 1008 -6.32 -4.27 -1.99
CA SER A 1008 -6.25 -4.70 -3.40
C SER A 1008 -5.48 -6.02 -3.53
N SER A 1009 -6.20 -7.14 -3.43
CA SER A 1009 -5.62 -8.48 -3.45
C SER A 1009 -5.42 -9.03 -4.87
N THR A 1010 -4.16 -9.22 -5.29
CA THR A 1010 -3.80 -10.06 -6.44
C THR A 1010 -3.88 -11.54 -6.06
N HIS A 1011 -4.76 -12.30 -6.70
CA HIS A 1011 -4.86 -13.74 -6.48
C HIS A 1011 -3.79 -14.52 -7.24
N SER A 1012 -3.11 -15.43 -6.52
CA SER A 1012 -2.45 -16.59 -7.11
C SER A 1012 -3.50 -17.64 -7.54
N SER A 1013 -3.27 -18.29 -8.68
CA SER A 1013 -3.82 -19.61 -9.02
C SER A 1013 -3.02 -20.19 -10.19
N GLY A 1014 -2.78 -21.51 -10.19
CA GLY A 1014 -1.79 -22.08 -11.11
C GLY A 1014 -1.57 -23.59 -11.06
N SER A 1015 -2.62 -24.38 -10.79
CA SER A 1015 -2.61 -25.82 -11.10
C SER A 1015 -4.02 -26.30 -11.40
N GLY A 1016 -4.28 -26.64 -12.66
CA GLY A 1016 -5.54 -27.21 -13.11
C GLY A 1016 -5.54 -28.75 -13.02
N SER A 1017 -6.73 -29.34 -13.09
CA SER A 1017 -6.90 -30.80 -13.14
C SER A 1017 -6.97 -31.32 -14.59
N SER A 1018 -6.46 -32.53 -14.83
CA SER A 1018 -6.82 -33.31 -16.02
C SER A 1018 -6.81 -34.81 -15.72
N ASN A 1019 -7.76 -35.50 -16.35
CA ASN A 1019 -8.27 -36.86 -16.06
C ASN A 1019 -7.25 -38.00 -16.05
N SER A 1020 -7.53 -39.05 -15.26
CA SER A 1020 -7.63 -40.43 -15.80
C SER A 1020 -8.33 -41.46 -14.88
N THR A 1021 -9.39 -42.08 -15.42
CA THR A 1021 -9.81 -43.50 -15.27
C THR A 1021 -9.89 -44.21 -13.90
N GLY A 1022 -11.12 -44.60 -13.52
CA GLY A 1022 -11.48 -46.02 -13.28
C GLY A 1022 -11.63 -46.53 -11.83
N GLY A 1023 -12.70 -47.31 -11.57
CA GLY A 1023 -12.86 -48.14 -10.37
C GLY A 1023 -14.26 -48.09 -9.75
N SER A 1024 -14.93 -49.24 -9.60
CA SER A 1024 -16.28 -49.37 -9.05
C SER A 1024 -16.31 -50.25 -7.79
N SER A 1025 -16.92 -49.81 -6.68
CA SER A 1025 -17.51 -50.73 -5.68
C SER A 1025 -18.43 -50.07 -4.65
N SER A 1026 -19.54 -50.75 -4.37
CA SER A 1026 -20.66 -50.49 -3.46
C SER A 1026 -20.40 -50.52 -1.94
N GLY A 1027 -21.26 -49.82 -1.17
CA GLY A 1027 -21.62 -50.13 0.23
C GLY A 1027 -21.05 -49.18 1.31
N GLY A 1028 -21.70 -48.94 2.46
CA GLY A 1028 -23.08 -49.31 2.88
C GLY A 1028 -23.33 -49.17 4.40
N GLY A 1029 -24.38 -48.46 4.82
CA GLY A 1029 -24.79 -48.26 6.24
C GLY A 1029 -23.96 -47.19 7.00
N GLY A 1030 -24.40 -46.66 8.16
CA GLY A 1030 -25.68 -46.79 8.86
C GLY A 1030 -25.59 -46.47 10.37
N ASN A 1031 -26.66 -45.92 10.96
CA ASN A 1031 -26.88 -45.66 12.41
C ASN A 1031 -25.96 -44.63 13.14
N THR A 1032 -26.31 -44.03 14.30
CA THR A 1032 -27.56 -43.41 14.83
C THR A 1032 -27.31 -42.79 16.21
N GLY A 1033 -27.99 -41.68 16.54
CA GLY A 1033 -28.19 -41.20 17.92
C GLY A 1033 -27.18 -40.16 18.43
N GLY A 1034 -27.50 -39.32 19.42
CA GLY A 1034 -28.78 -39.21 20.14
C GLY A 1034 -28.88 -37.93 21.00
N SER A 1035 -30.10 -37.47 21.24
CA SER A 1035 -30.43 -36.18 21.86
C SER A 1035 -30.12 -36.07 23.36
N SER A 1036 -29.91 -34.85 23.87
CA SER A 1036 -30.70 -34.32 25.00
C SER A 1036 -30.55 -32.80 25.15
N SER A 1037 -31.55 -32.18 25.78
CA SER A 1037 -31.72 -30.73 25.94
C SER A 1037 -31.45 -30.26 27.38
N GLY A 1038 -30.96 -29.03 27.55
CA GLY A 1038 -30.91 -28.36 28.84
C GLY A 1038 -31.06 -26.85 28.71
N GLY A 1039 -32.22 -26.30 29.08
CA GLY A 1039 -32.47 -24.86 29.12
C GLY A 1039 -32.35 -24.31 30.54
N GLY A 1040 -31.79 -23.12 30.71
CA GLY A 1040 -31.63 -22.44 32.00
C GLY A 1040 -31.88 -20.93 31.87
N ILE A 1041 -32.80 -20.40 32.67
CA ILE A 1041 -33.10 -18.97 32.77
C ILE A 1041 -32.33 -18.41 33.96
N TYR A 1042 -31.66 -17.26 33.79
CA TYR A 1042 -31.22 -16.42 34.91
C TYR A 1042 -31.52 -14.94 34.65
N GLN A 1043 -31.98 -14.26 35.70
CA GLN A 1043 -32.24 -12.82 35.73
C GLN A 1043 -30.99 -12.04 36.17
N PRO A 1044 -30.87 -10.74 35.84
CA PRO A 1044 -29.74 -9.92 36.26
C PRO A 1044 -29.75 -9.67 37.78
N VAL A 1045 -28.60 -9.81 38.43
CA VAL A 1045 -28.41 -9.48 39.85
C VAL A 1045 -27.79 -8.09 39.95
N THR A 1046 -28.48 -7.16 40.60
CA THR A 1046 -27.97 -5.82 40.90
C THR A 1046 -27.09 -5.83 42.15
N GLY A 1047 -25.82 -5.47 42.02
CA GLY A 1047 -24.92 -5.26 43.16
C GLY A 1047 -23.66 -4.48 42.74
N ASN A 1048 -23.27 -3.49 43.55
CA ASN A 1048 -22.04 -2.72 43.31
C ASN A 1048 -20.80 -3.59 43.61
N PRO A 1049 -19.84 -3.72 42.68
CA PRO A 1049 -18.59 -4.44 42.95
C PRO A 1049 -17.62 -3.69 43.88
N SER A 1050 -16.69 -4.43 44.48
CA SER A 1050 -15.53 -3.92 45.22
C SER A 1050 -14.46 -3.33 44.28
N PRO A 1051 -13.53 -2.47 44.77
CA PRO A 1051 -12.54 -1.81 43.91
C PRO A 1051 -11.66 -2.76 43.07
N ASP A 1052 -11.36 -3.96 43.58
CA ASP A 1052 -10.51 -4.95 42.90
C ASP A 1052 -11.11 -5.53 41.59
N TYR A 1053 -12.39 -5.25 41.27
CA TYR A 1053 -13.11 -5.94 40.18
C TYR A 1053 -12.77 -5.51 38.76
N MET A 1054 -12.12 -4.34 38.58
CA MET A 1054 -12.02 -3.64 37.28
C MET A 1054 -10.61 -3.06 37.03
N SER A 1055 -9.55 -3.67 37.56
CA SER A 1055 -8.18 -3.19 37.34
C SER A 1055 -7.86 -3.09 35.85
N ILE A 1056 -7.43 -1.91 35.40
CA ILE A 1056 -7.15 -1.62 33.97
C ILE A 1056 -5.65 -1.70 33.63
N SER A 1057 -4.80 -1.83 34.66
CA SER A 1057 -3.45 -2.39 34.58
C SER A 1057 -3.45 -3.80 35.20
N SER A 1058 -2.71 -4.73 34.61
CA SER A 1058 -2.55 -6.11 35.10
C SER A 1058 -1.55 -6.17 36.28
N ALA A 1059 -1.95 -5.56 37.39
CA ALA A 1059 -1.09 -5.27 38.54
C ALA A 1059 -0.92 -6.46 39.53
N GLY A 1060 -0.30 -7.54 39.07
CA GLY A 1060 0.48 -8.42 39.96
C GLY A 1060 -0.19 -9.70 40.49
N GLY A 1061 -0.74 -10.54 39.60
CA GLY A 1061 -1.08 -11.93 39.91
C GLY A 1061 0.13 -12.75 40.39
N LYS A 1062 0.19 -13.06 41.70
CA LYS A 1062 1.36 -13.70 42.32
C LYS A 1062 1.58 -15.16 41.88
N GLY A 1063 2.75 -15.42 41.27
CA GLY A 1063 3.55 -16.59 41.58
C GLY A 1063 3.09 -17.94 40.99
N ARG A 1064 2.96 -18.04 39.66
CA ARG A 1064 2.92 -19.36 39.00
C ARG A 1064 3.55 -19.47 37.61
N PHE A 1065 4.61 -18.69 37.35
CA PHE A 1065 5.45 -18.78 36.14
C PHE A 1065 6.95 -18.93 36.46
N VAL A 1066 7.28 -19.83 37.40
CA VAL A 1066 8.67 -20.24 37.71
C VAL A 1066 8.74 -21.77 37.78
N GLU A 1067 8.58 -22.43 36.63
CA GLU A 1067 8.96 -23.84 36.40
C GLU A 1067 8.82 -24.18 34.90
N CYS A 1068 9.87 -23.94 34.10
CA CYS A 1068 10.12 -24.59 32.79
C CYS A 1068 11.47 -24.17 32.17
N VAL A 1069 11.95 -22.95 32.41
CA VAL A 1069 13.24 -22.46 31.87
C VAL A 1069 14.40 -22.76 32.84
N LEU A 1070 14.58 -24.03 33.22
CA LEU A 1070 15.80 -24.52 33.90
C LEU A 1070 15.89 -26.07 33.96
N PHE A 1071 16.02 -26.73 32.81
CA PHE A 1071 16.65 -28.07 32.75
C PHE A 1071 17.33 -28.29 31.40
N PHE A 1072 18.32 -29.18 31.37
CA PHE A 1072 19.16 -29.53 30.21
C PHE A 1072 20.07 -28.41 29.68
N PHE A 1073 21.07 -28.08 30.49
CA PHE A 1073 22.43 -28.23 29.98
C PHE A 1073 23.15 -29.36 30.74
N LEU A 1074 23.92 -30.16 29.98
CA LEU A 1074 24.97 -31.08 30.41
C LEU A 1074 24.61 -32.32 31.28
N LEU A 1075 24.68 -33.51 30.66
CA LEU A 1075 25.43 -34.68 31.19
C LEU A 1075 25.63 -35.77 30.11
N CYS A 1076 26.87 -36.27 29.98
CA CYS A 1076 27.34 -37.46 29.23
C CYS A 1076 26.84 -37.65 27.76
N ILE A 1077 27.64 -37.49 26.69
CA ILE A 1077 28.96 -38.07 26.33
C ILE A 1077 28.89 -39.60 26.04
N ILE A 1078 29.65 -40.04 25.01
CA ILE A 1078 29.72 -41.39 24.39
C ILE A 1078 28.62 -41.57 23.30
N LYS A 1079 28.90 -41.87 22.02
CA LYS A 1079 30.07 -42.50 21.36
C LYS A 1079 30.34 -41.96 19.94
N LEU A 1080 31.55 -42.20 19.42
CA LEU A 1080 32.00 -41.83 18.06
C LEU A 1080 31.33 -42.69 16.96
N ARG A 1081 31.15 -42.13 15.75
CA ARG A 1081 32.02 -42.43 14.57
C ARG A 1081 31.61 -41.69 13.29
N LEU A 1082 32.65 -41.24 12.57
CA LEU A 1082 32.66 -40.54 11.27
C LEU A 1082 32.09 -39.12 11.32
#